data_AF-A0A812Q3E2-F1
#
_entry.id   AF-A0A812Q3E2-F1
#
_cell.length_a   1.000
_cell.length_b   1.000
_cell.length_c   1.000
_cell.angle_alpha   90.00
_cell.angle_beta   90.00
_cell.angle_gamma   90.00
#
_symmetry.space_group_name_H-M   'P 1'
#
loop_
_entity.id
_entity.type
_entity.pdbx_description
1 polymer ?
#
loop_
_entity_poly.entity_id
_entity_poly.type
_entity_poly.pdbx_seq_one_letter_code
_entity_poly.pdbx_strand_id
1 'polypeptide(L)'
;MVSTSIVAASDLQHHEVHPGRLNHIRIPRGQSHVDIVNLYQYAASDSDGVYERRMGLLTKLQKCVAGLPQRNSVVLGGDFNCPLEPHPPQCGHCVLPHNPIRYKDYRDHENVVQTLNLVALNTWCKPRHGQLATFTFGSLASQIDYLMVRSRQANSEARRAQVIDQFPVAAWREGANHHPVEARIPVPRLVPKPRLPQASVVRFGQDALPRDAQQAEATPSLTALRQEVSARLREIGDANEVLIQAANKHYPLPPRPPRQPDQPEALANSAKHMWALHRAMTKCEATFGTAAALKTHARRAHDIIDEHPVVFNKAEHALGGLPTCSKCHKKFSKWQTLAQHINQNSCPQMIVQPMPVQEADAHMNMPATNLLNATTQVLCQRTEVVRASQKGINAFIQLSDISVREQTQNLSAESGHSQSYLPLLWRDLSMLADPDLNEFFGEVSQEQSLKRRRPTEDSKGQGKGQAQKNKEGKNDELVTTLARLALRQEEELQVLKQDHSFMMFMKPGKTATLFKKKQAESPTWGTGFQPAHQVLALALFRELASRLELLGKDQAKLKEVVDMGWATPELAWKFQAWNPQLRILQEDKDRKPLTTAEVKHSLEKLYAAAKTGVVTRFSCTRKLTETMENQASFYFDLSGRGAGIEAWEHMEKLEACCVLQLVGLAYKRAGLRRGLLAQKLRELLGQR
;
A
#
# COMPACT_ATOMS: atom_id res chain seq x y z
N MET A 1 -23.11 4.01 -10.27
CA MET A 1 -23.28 4.28 -11.72
C MET A 1 -22.50 5.52 -12.09
N VAL A 2 -21.85 5.54 -13.25
CA VAL A 2 -21.12 6.70 -13.77
C VAL A 2 -21.72 7.07 -15.13
N SER A 3 -21.94 8.35 -15.39
CA SER A 3 -22.56 8.82 -16.64
C SER A 3 -21.68 8.51 -17.86
N THR A 4 -22.28 8.03 -18.95
CA THR A 4 -21.57 7.75 -20.21
C THR A 4 -20.99 9.01 -20.86
N SER A 5 -21.56 10.18 -20.56
CA SER A 5 -20.99 11.48 -20.95
C SER A 5 -19.64 11.78 -20.28
N ILE A 6 -19.34 11.10 -19.15
CA ILE A 6 -18.11 11.26 -18.39
C ILE A 6 -17.05 10.28 -18.88
N VAL A 7 -17.42 8.99 -19.04
CA VAL A 7 -16.53 7.90 -19.46
C VAL A 7 -17.34 6.75 -20.06
N ALA A 8 -16.79 6.11 -21.10
CA ALA A 8 -17.37 4.89 -21.64
C ALA A 8 -17.26 3.74 -20.62
N ALA A 9 -18.26 2.86 -20.58
CA ALA A 9 -18.27 1.74 -19.63
C ALA A 9 -17.05 0.82 -19.79
N SER A 10 -16.52 0.68 -21.02
CA SER A 10 -15.31 -0.09 -21.33
C SER A 10 -14.05 0.46 -20.69
N ASP A 11 -14.01 1.77 -20.43
CA ASP A 11 -12.82 2.47 -19.95
C ASP A 11 -12.84 2.67 -18.42
N LEU A 12 -13.97 2.35 -17.78
CA LEU A 12 -14.14 2.44 -16.34
C LEU A 12 -13.45 1.26 -15.64
N GLN A 13 -12.64 1.59 -14.65
CA GLN A 13 -12.00 0.59 -13.78
C GLN A 13 -12.69 0.64 -12.42
N HIS A 14 -13.01 -0.51 -11.84
CA HIS A 14 -13.54 -0.59 -10.49
C HIS A 14 -12.96 -1.78 -9.73
N HIS A 15 -12.93 -1.63 -8.41
CA HIS A 15 -12.43 -2.63 -7.49
C HIS A 15 -13.20 -2.55 -6.18
N GLU A 16 -13.85 -3.65 -5.81
CA GLU A 16 -14.51 -3.80 -4.52
C GLU A 16 -13.47 -4.16 -3.45
N VAL A 17 -13.05 -3.16 -2.67
CA VAL A 17 -12.01 -3.29 -1.64
C VAL A 17 -12.55 -4.01 -0.39
N HIS A 18 -13.84 -3.82 -0.10
CA HIS A 18 -14.57 -4.58 0.89
C HIS A 18 -15.97 -4.90 0.37
N PRO A 19 -16.37 -6.19 0.32
CA PRO A 19 -17.69 -6.59 -0.14
C PRO A 19 -18.81 -5.76 0.47
N GLY A 20 -19.63 -5.15 -0.40
CA GLY A 20 -20.81 -4.34 -0.06
C GLY A 20 -20.55 -3.03 0.71
N ARG A 21 -19.30 -2.68 1.00
CA ARG A 21 -18.98 -1.59 1.96
C ARG A 21 -17.90 -0.63 1.53
N LEU A 22 -16.94 -1.05 0.72
CA LEU A 22 -15.88 -0.16 0.24
C LEU A 22 -15.61 -0.45 -1.23
N ASN A 23 -15.97 0.50 -2.07
CA ASN A 23 -15.80 0.38 -3.53
C ASN A 23 -14.91 1.50 -4.03
N HIS A 24 -13.98 1.17 -4.91
CA HIS A 24 -13.11 2.13 -5.60
C HIS A 24 -13.42 2.09 -7.09
N ILE A 25 -13.74 3.25 -7.65
CA ILE A 25 -13.97 3.47 -9.07
C ILE A 25 -12.91 4.43 -9.58
N ARG A 26 -12.27 4.10 -10.70
CA ARG A 26 -11.26 4.91 -11.36
C ARG A 26 -11.74 5.30 -12.75
N ILE A 27 -11.76 6.60 -12.97
CA ILE A 27 -12.16 7.23 -14.23
C ILE A 27 -10.91 7.83 -14.89
N PRO A 28 -10.46 7.32 -16.05
CA PRO A 28 -9.33 7.89 -16.78
C PRO A 28 -9.63 9.29 -17.30
N ARG A 29 -8.68 10.23 -17.12
CA ARG A 29 -8.75 11.63 -17.58
C ARG A 29 -7.37 12.10 -18.06
N GLY A 30 -7.06 11.83 -19.33
CA GLY A 30 -5.79 12.21 -19.94
C GLY A 30 -4.60 11.46 -19.32
N GLN A 31 -3.65 12.19 -18.73
CA GLN A 31 -2.49 11.60 -18.01
C GLN A 31 -2.76 11.35 -16.51
N SER A 32 -3.94 11.71 -16.02
CA SER A 32 -4.37 11.54 -14.62
C SER A 32 -5.67 10.77 -14.54
N HIS A 33 -6.10 10.43 -13.32
CA HIS A 33 -7.39 9.79 -13.08
C HIS A 33 -8.19 10.56 -12.03
N VAL A 34 -9.51 10.36 -12.08
CA VAL A 34 -10.42 10.67 -10.98
C VAL A 34 -10.74 9.36 -10.28
N ASP A 35 -10.32 9.23 -9.02
CA ASP A 35 -10.60 8.10 -8.16
C ASP A 35 -11.78 8.45 -7.25
N ILE A 36 -12.88 7.73 -7.39
CA ILE A 36 -14.06 7.81 -6.54
C ILE A 36 -14.02 6.63 -5.57
N VAL A 37 -14.03 6.89 -4.28
CA VAL A 37 -14.08 5.87 -3.22
C VAL A 37 -15.41 6.02 -2.49
N ASN A 38 -16.19 4.95 -2.42
CA ASN A 38 -17.48 4.94 -1.74
C ASN A 38 -17.40 4.05 -0.49
N LEU A 39 -17.76 4.59 0.68
CA LEU A 39 -17.78 3.89 1.96
C LEU A 39 -19.23 3.71 2.45
N TYR A 40 -19.52 2.52 2.98
CA TYR A 40 -20.69 2.23 3.78
C TYR A 40 -20.25 1.48 5.06
N GLN A 41 -20.06 2.25 6.13
CA GLN A 41 -19.57 1.74 7.42
C GLN A 41 -20.65 0.92 8.14
N TYR A 42 -20.25 -0.01 9.00
CA TYR A 42 -21.18 -0.71 9.89
C TYR A 42 -21.84 0.29 10.84
N ALA A 43 -23.14 0.18 11.13
CA ALA A 43 -23.80 1.06 12.10
C ALA A 43 -23.15 0.96 13.49
N ALA A 44 -23.12 2.09 14.23
CA ALA A 44 -22.61 2.11 15.59
C ALA A 44 -23.61 1.41 16.53
N SER A 45 -23.16 0.41 17.27
CA SER A 45 -23.93 -0.24 18.33
C SER A 45 -23.01 -0.71 19.46
N ASP A 46 -23.60 -1.04 20.60
CA ASP A 46 -22.90 -1.60 21.76
C ASP A 46 -22.72 -3.13 21.68
N SER A 47 -23.01 -3.74 20.53
CA SER A 47 -22.83 -5.18 20.36
C SER A 47 -21.36 -5.56 20.26
N ASP A 48 -20.98 -6.68 20.87
CA ASP A 48 -19.60 -7.18 20.86
C ASP A 48 -19.06 -7.35 19.43
N GLY A 49 -17.79 -6.96 19.23
CA GLY A 49 -17.11 -7.08 17.93
C GLY A 49 -17.47 -6.01 16.88
N VAL A 50 -18.44 -5.12 17.13
CA VAL A 50 -18.83 -4.08 16.16
C VAL A 50 -17.72 -3.05 15.99
N TYR A 51 -17.09 -2.63 17.09
CA TYR A 51 -15.99 -1.67 17.05
C TYR A 51 -14.81 -2.21 16.22
N GLU A 52 -14.42 -3.46 16.44
CA GLU A 52 -13.33 -4.13 15.74
C GLU A 52 -13.61 -4.24 14.24
N ARG A 53 -14.85 -4.58 13.86
CA ARG A 53 -15.28 -4.61 12.44
C ARG A 53 -15.22 -3.22 11.80
N ARG A 54 -15.67 -2.19 12.51
CA ARG A 54 -15.62 -0.79 12.04
C ARG A 54 -14.17 -0.33 11.83
N MET A 55 -13.29 -0.63 12.79
CA MET A 55 -11.85 -0.36 12.70
C MET A 55 -11.17 -1.12 11.56
N GLY A 56 -11.53 -2.39 11.34
CA GLY A 56 -11.05 -3.18 10.21
C GLY A 56 -11.44 -2.58 8.86
N LEU A 57 -12.63 -1.98 8.75
CA LEU A 57 -13.06 -1.28 7.54
C LEU A 57 -12.35 0.07 7.38
N LEU A 58 -12.20 0.87 8.45
CA LEU A 58 -11.44 2.13 8.44
C LEU A 58 -9.98 1.90 8.01
N THR A 59 -9.36 0.82 8.49
CA THR A 59 -8.03 0.35 8.08
C THR A 59 -7.95 0.10 6.57
N LYS A 60 -8.94 -0.58 5.98
CA LYS A 60 -9.00 -0.87 4.54
C LYS A 60 -9.21 0.41 3.72
N LEU A 61 -10.07 1.32 4.20
CA LEU A 61 -10.26 2.64 3.61
C LEU A 61 -8.93 3.42 3.58
N GLN A 62 -8.22 3.49 4.70
CA GLN A 62 -6.96 4.20 4.80
C GLN A 62 -5.92 3.65 3.81
N LYS A 63 -5.77 2.32 3.74
CA LYS A 63 -4.88 1.66 2.78
C LYS A 63 -5.27 1.97 1.34
N CYS A 64 -6.55 1.92 1.01
CA CYS A 64 -7.06 2.23 -0.32
C CYS A 64 -6.68 3.64 -0.74
N VAL A 65 -7.04 4.66 0.05
CA VAL A 65 -6.83 6.08 -0.29
C VAL A 65 -5.34 6.46 -0.27
N ALA A 66 -4.55 5.91 0.65
CA ALA A 66 -3.11 6.14 0.73
C ALA A 66 -2.36 5.55 -0.49
N GLY A 67 -2.84 4.43 -1.04
CA GLY A 67 -2.28 3.80 -2.24
C GLY A 67 -2.61 4.51 -3.55
N LEU A 68 -3.54 5.49 -3.55
CA LEU A 68 -3.90 6.22 -4.77
C LEU A 68 -2.82 7.25 -5.13
N PRO A 69 -2.39 7.34 -6.40
CA PRO A 69 -1.39 8.31 -6.83
C PRO A 69 -1.75 9.75 -6.46
N GLN A 70 -0.79 10.50 -5.91
CA GLN A 70 -1.01 11.89 -5.48
C GLN A 70 -1.45 12.83 -6.62
N ARG A 71 -1.08 12.51 -7.88
CA ARG A 71 -1.53 13.27 -9.06
C ARG A 71 -3.03 13.12 -9.33
N ASN A 72 -3.64 12.00 -8.94
CA ASN A 72 -5.04 11.73 -9.19
C ASN A 72 -5.94 12.54 -8.28
N SER A 73 -7.09 12.96 -8.82
CA SER A 73 -8.15 13.58 -8.01
C SER A 73 -8.87 12.50 -7.24
N VAL A 74 -9.03 12.68 -5.92
CA VAL A 74 -9.74 11.73 -5.07
C VAL A 74 -11.04 12.36 -4.60
N VAL A 75 -12.13 11.62 -4.72
CA VAL A 75 -13.44 11.94 -4.13
C VAL A 75 -13.85 10.73 -3.29
N LEU A 76 -13.75 10.87 -1.97
CA LEU A 76 -14.25 9.89 -1.03
C LEU A 76 -15.65 10.31 -0.58
N GLY A 77 -16.61 9.42 -0.59
CA GLY A 77 -17.96 9.73 -0.12
C GLY A 77 -18.71 8.53 0.44
N GLY A 78 -19.80 8.80 1.13
CA GLY A 78 -20.74 7.77 1.59
C GLY A 78 -21.16 7.93 3.05
N ASP A 79 -21.73 6.86 3.60
CA ASP A 79 -22.20 6.80 4.98
C ASP A 79 -21.09 6.21 5.87
N PHE A 80 -20.50 7.09 6.69
CA PHE A 80 -19.44 6.75 7.62
C PHE A 80 -19.98 6.20 8.93
N ASN A 81 -21.29 6.26 9.19
CA ASN A 81 -21.93 5.89 10.45
C ASN A 81 -21.18 6.43 11.68
N CYS A 82 -20.51 7.58 11.53
CA CYS A 82 -19.58 8.15 12.48
C CYS A 82 -19.48 9.66 12.25
N PRO A 83 -19.65 10.50 13.29
CA PRO A 83 -19.56 11.95 13.17
C PRO A 83 -18.09 12.44 13.05
N LEU A 84 -17.94 13.75 12.86
CA LEU A 84 -16.67 14.48 12.94
C LEU A 84 -16.84 15.71 13.84
N GLU A 85 -15.79 16.10 14.55
CA GLU A 85 -15.70 17.39 15.25
C GLU A 85 -15.06 18.48 14.39
N PRO A 86 -15.27 19.77 14.72
CA PRO A 86 -14.58 20.87 14.05
C PRO A 86 -13.07 20.75 14.23
N HIS A 87 -12.33 20.62 13.12
CA HIS A 87 -10.88 20.55 13.12
C HIS A 87 -10.29 21.13 11.83
N PRO A 88 -10.09 22.45 11.75
CA PRO A 88 -9.48 23.08 10.59
C PRO A 88 -8.01 22.62 10.39
N PRO A 89 -7.53 22.44 9.14
CA PRO A 89 -8.22 22.73 7.87
C PRO A 89 -9.07 21.58 7.29
N GLN A 90 -9.21 20.44 7.98
CA GLN A 90 -9.85 19.22 7.46
C GLN A 90 -11.37 19.22 7.67
N CYS A 91 -11.86 19.69 8.80
CA CYS A 91 -13.27 19.73 9.15
C CYS A 91 -13.65 21.16 9.59
N GLY A 92 -14.72 21.70 9.01
CA GLY A 92 -15.20 23.06 9.30
C GLY A 92 -16.08 23.13 10.55
N HIS A 93 -16.64 24.31 10.79
CA HIS A 93 -17.42 24.60 12.00
C HIS A 93 -18.91 24.23 11.90
N CYS A 94 -19.40 23.87 10.71
CA CYS A 94 -20.80 23.50 10.48
C CYS A 94 -20.98 21.98 10.66
N VAL A 95 -20.80 21.49 11.88
CA VAL A 95 -21.04 20.09 12.26
C VAL A 95 -22.06 19.99 13.39
N LEU A 96 -22.84 18.91 13.40
CA LEU A 96 -23.76 18.63 14.50
C LEU A 96 -23.04 18.10 15.74
N PRO A 97 -23.45 18.51 16.96
CA PRO A 97 -23.03 17.85 18.19
C PRO A 97 -23.40 16.37 18.15
N HIS A 98 -22.56 15.54 18.75
CA HIS A 98 -22.80 14.11 18.82
C HIS A 98 -22.53 13.58 20.24
N ASN A 99 -23.07 12.40 20.55
CA ASN A 99 -22.80 11.73 21.81
C ASN A 99 -21.54 10.83 21.65
N PRO A 100 -20.41 11.15 22.30
CA PRO A 100 -19.18 10.38 22.17
C PRO A 100 -19.29 8.95 22.74
N ILE A 101 -20.25 8.69 23.63
CA ILE A 101 -20.52 7.35 24.16
C ILE A 101 -21.02 6.42 23.05
N ARG A 102 -21.83 6.96 22.12
CA ARG A 102 -22.42 6.21 21.01
C ARG A 102 -21.41 5.87 19.92
N TYR A 103 -20.51 6.79 19.63
CA TYR A 103 -19.57 6.67 18.52
C TYR A 103 -18.16 6.46 19.02
N LYS A 104 -17.85 5.28 19.57
CA LYS A 104 -16.55 5.02 20.21
C LYS A 104 -15.34 5.24 19.28
N ASP A 105 -15.54 5.16 17.96
CA ASP A 105 -14.51 5.27 16.91
C ASP A 105 -14.43 6.65 16.22
N TYR A 106 -15.12 7.69 16.72
CA TYR A 106 -15.10 9.02 16.06
C TYR A 106 -13.69 9.62 15.96
N ARG A 107 -12.86 9.43 16.99
CA ARG A 107 -11.46 9.90 16.98
C ARG A 107 -10.61 9.15 15.96
N ASP A 108 -10.85 7.85 15.80
CA ASP A 108 -10.14 7.06 14.78
C ASP A 108 -10.52 7.51 13.37
N HIS A 109 -11.80 7.81 13.16
CA HIS A 109 -12.27 8.40 11.91
C HIS A 109 -11.59 9.75 11.64
N GLU A 110 -11.53 10.66 12.62
CA GLU A 110 -10.83 11.94 12.51
C GLU A 110 -9.33 11.76 12.20
N ASN A 111 -8.67 10.84 12.88
CA ASN A 111 -7.27 10.52 12.66
C ASN A 111 -7.01 10.04 11.22
N VAL A 112 -7.91 9.24 10.64
CA VAL A 112 -7.84 8.80 9.24
C VAL A 112 -7.98 10.00 8.30
N VAL A 113 -8.95 10.89 8.54
CA VAL A 113 -9.16 12.11 7.75
C VAL A 113 -7.92 13.00 7.77
N GLN A 114 -7.33 13.23 8.95
CA GLN A 114 -6.12 14.02 9.13
C GLN A 114 -4.90 13.39 8.44
N THR A 115 -4.68 12.09 8.67
CA THR A 115 -3.53 11.35 8.12
C THR A 115 -3.54 11.34 6.59
N LEU A 116 -4.71 11.22 5.98
CA LEU A 116 -4.87 11.23 4.53
C LEU A 116 -4.93 12.65 3.93
N ASN A 117 -4.85 13.68 4.78
CA ASN A 117 -5.01 15.09 4.43
C ASN A 117 -6.29 15.34 3.60
N LEU A 118 -7.39 14.76 4.07
CA LEU A 118 -8.72 14.89 3.49
C LEU A 118 -9.47 16.05 4.14
N VAL A 119 -10.36 16.67 3.37
CA VAL A 119 -11.23 17.75 3.82
C VAL A 119 -12.67 17.32 3.64
N ALA A 120 -13.44 17.29 4.74
CA ALA A 120 -14.87 17.02 4.74
C ALA A 120 -15.62 18.27 4.26
N LEU A 121 -16.17 18.21 3.05
CA LEU A 121 -16.67 19.38 2.32
C LEU A 121 -17.95 19.95 2.92
N ASN A 122 -18.90 19.09 3.33
CA ASN A 122 -20.20 19.47 3.87
C ASN A 122 -20.15 19.88 5.35
N THR A 123 -19.03 20.43 5.80
CA THR A 123 -18.80 20.90 7.18
C THR A 123 -18.41 22.37 7.26
N TRP A 124 -18.30 23.08 6.12
CA TRP A 124 -17.76 24.44 6.05
C TRP A 124 -18.82 25.52 5.95
N CYS A 125 -19.89 25.26 5.20
CA CYS A 125 -20.95 26.22 4.95
C CYS A 125 -22.24 25.78 5.64
N LYS A 126 -22.94 26.72 6.28
CA LYS A 126 -24.28 26.48 6.78
C LYS A 126 -25.26 26.41 5.59
N PRO A 127 -26.05 25.33 5.44
CA PRO A 127 -27.01 25.21 4.35
C PRO A 127 -28.08 26.29 4.42
N ARG A 128 -28.55 26.78 3.27
CA ARG A 128 -29.56 27.86 3.20
C ARG A 128 -30.88 27.49 3.87
N HIS A 129 -31.27 26.22 3.76
CA HIS A 129 -32.47 25.65 4.35
C HIS A 129 -32.28 25.19 5.82
N GLY A 130 -31.09 25.39 6.41
CA GLY A 130 -30.82 25.09 7.82
C GLY A 130 -30.60 23.62 8.17
N GLN A 131 -30.95 22.68 7.29
CA GLN A 131 -30.74 21.23 7.49
C GLN A 131 -29.26 20.86 7.46
N LEU A 132 -28.64 20.67 8.62
CA LEU A 132 -27.26 20.14 8.76
C LEU A 132 -27.22 18.61 8.86
N ALA A 133 -28.27 17.98 9.41
CA ALA A 133 -28.28 16.54 9.63
C ALA A 133 -28.35 15.81 8.29
N THR A 134 -27.43 14.87 8.10
CA THR A 134 -27.44 13.97 6.95
C THR A 134 -28.24 12.70 7.24
N PHE A 135 -28.60 12.46 8.50
CA PHE A 135 -29.43 11.36 8.94
C PHE A 135 -30.45 11.83 9.98
N THR A 136 -31.69 11.38 9.84
CA THR A 136 -32.78 11.65 10.80
C THR A 136 -33.63 10.41 11.04
N PHE A 137 -33.98 10.12 12.30
CA PHE A 137 -34.93 9.06 12.68
C PHE A 137 -35.68 9.44 13.95
N GLY A 138 -36.97 9.78 13.82
CA GLY A 138 -37.73 10.32 14.96
C GLY A 138 -37.09 11.61 15.47
N SER A 139 -36.74 11.66 16.76
CA SER A 139 -36.01 12.77 17.38
C SER A 139 -34.50 12.72 17.16
N LEU A 140 -33.96 11.62 16.63
CA LEU A 140 -32.54 11.48 16.38
C LEU A 140 -32.14 12.22 15.11
N ALA A 141 -31.12 13.08 15.21
CA ALA A 141 -30.47 13.72 14.07
C ALA A 141 -28.95 13.56 14.19
N SER A 142 -28.28 13.18 13.10
CA SER A 142 -26.82 13.04 13.07
C SER A 142 -26.24 13.44 11.72
N GLN A 143 -24.96 13.82 11.72
CA GLN A 143 -24.19 14.07 10.51
C GLN A 143 -23.14 12.96 10.37
N ILE A 144 -23.41 12.02 9.46
CA ILE A 144 -22.62 10.80 9.28
C ILE A 144 -22.32 10.50 7.81
N ASP A 145 -22.89 11.28 6.89
CA ASP A 145 -22.64 11.18 5.45
C ASP A 145 -21.75 12.33 5.02
N TYR A 146 -20.59 12.01 4.45
CA TYR A 146 -19.58 13.01 4.10
C TYR A 146 -19.16 12.89 2.64
N LEU A 147 -18.86 14.04 2.04
CA LEU A 147 -18.04 14.12 0.83
C LEU A 147 -16.68 14.68 1.23
N MET A 148 -15.62 13.93 0.95
CA MET A 148 -14.25 14.26 1.31
C MET A 148 -13.35 14.25 0.09
N VAL A 149 -12.43 15.23 0.03
CA VAL A 149 -11.43 15.33 -1.05
C VAL A 149 -10.06 15.62 -0.45
N ARG A 150 -8.98 15.44 -1.21
CA ARG A 150 -7.67 15.89 -0.74
C ARG A 150 -7.68 17.41 -0.53
N SER A 151 -6.91 17.90 0.43
CA SER A 151 -6.83 19.34 0.75
C SER A 151 -6.59 20.23 -0.46
N ARG A 152 -5.75 19.79 -1.42
CA ARG A 152 -5.49 20.49 -2.69
C ARG A 152 -6.71 20.67 -3.62
N GLN A 153 -7.75 19.86 -3.45
CA GLN A 153 -9.00 19.92 -4.23
C GLN A 153 -10.10 20.72 -3.50
N ALA A 154 -9.92 20.99 -2.20
CA ALA A 154 -10.93 21.63 -1.36
C ALA A 154 -10.92 23.16 -1.49
N ASN A 155 -11.24 23.65 -2.70
CA ASN A 155 -11.40 25.08 -2.97
C ASN A 155 -12.69 25.64 -2.32
N SER A 156 -12.88 26.95 -2.44
CA SER A 156 -14.07 27.63 -1.90
C SER A 156 -15.38 27.09 -2.46
N GLU A 157 -15.42 26.71 -3.74
CA GLU A 157 -16.61 26.12 -4.37
C GLU A 157 -16.93 24.73 -3.81
N ALA A 158 -15.93 23.85 -3.68
CA ALA A 158 -16.10 22.51 -3.10
C ALA A 158 -16.57 22.57 -1.66
N ARG A 159 -16.09 23.55 -0.87
CA ARG A 159 -16.52 23.79 0.51
C ARG A 159 -17.94 24.34 0.64
N ARG A 160 -18.63 24.64 -0.48
CA ARG A 160 -20.08 24.95 -0.49
C ARG A 160 -20.96 23.69 -0.54
N ALA A 161 -20.36 22.51 -0.40
CA ALA A 161 -21.12 21.28 -0.28
C ALA A 161 -22.14 21.36 0.85
N GLN A 162 -23.35 20.84 0.62
CA GLN A 162 -24.46 20.92 1.55
C GLN A 162 -25.40 19.73 1.36
N VAL A 163 -26.25 19.50 2.35
CA VAL A 163 -27.35 18.54 2.28
C VAL A 163 -28.38 19.00 1.25
N ILE A 164 -29.03 18.08 0.55
CA ILE A 164 -30.23 18.33 -0.24
C ILE A 164 -31.42 18.07 0.70
N ASP A 165 -32.12 19.12 1.13
CA ASP A 165 -33.25 19.05 2.07
C ASP A 165 -34.51 18.45 1.44
N GLN A 166 -34.78 18.74 0.18
CA GLN A 166 -35.94 18.26 -0.55
C GLN A 166 -35.50 17.26 -1.61
N PHE A 167 -35.18 16.04 -1.18
CA PHE A 167 -34.91 14.94 -2.09
C PHE A 167 -36.20 14.13 -2.32
N PRO A 168 -36.87 14.26 -3.49
CA PRO A 168 -38.23 13.73 -3.67
C PRO A 168 -38.26 12.20 -3.81
N VAL A 169 -37.11 11.57 -4.10
CA VAL A 169 -37.04 10.12 -4.22
C VAL A 169 -37.02 9.49 -2.84
N ALA A 170 -37.95 8.55 -2.61
CA ALA A 170 -38.16 7.85 -1.35
C ALA A 170 -38.63 8.74 -0.17
N ALA A 171 -39.04 9.99 -0.42
CA ALA A 171 -39.54 10.91 0.61
C ALA A 171 -40.77 10.38 1.39
N TRP A 172 -41.55 9.45 0.80
CA TRP A 172 -42.69 8.80 1.44
C TRP A 172 -42.31 7.73 2.47
N ARG A 173 -41.02 7.39 2.62
CA ARG A 173 -40.59 6.36 3.57
C ARG A 173 -40.68 6.90 4.98
N GLU A 174 -41.49 6.23 5.78
CA GLU A 174 -41.51 6.41 7.23
C GLU A 174 -40.29 5.74 7.85
N GLY A 175 -39.63 6.43 8.78
CA GLY A 175 -38.52 5.88 9.55
C GLY A 175 -37.18 6.58 9.30
N ALA A 176 -36.10 5.80 9.29
CA ALA A 176 -34.73 6.30 9.27
C ALA A 176 -34.36 6.80 7.87
N ASN A 177 -34.06 8.09 7.76
CA ASN A 177 -33.86 8.79 6.50
C ASN A 177 -32.45 9.37 6.41
N HIS A 178 -31.72 9.02 5.35
CA HIS A 178 -30.49 9.70 4.96
C HIS A 178 -30.81 10.79 3.93
N HIS A 179 -30.23 11.96 4.13
CA HIS A 179 -30.36 13.13 3.26
C HIS A 179 -29.12 13.21 2.36
N PRO A 180 -29.28 13.19 1.02
CA PRO A 180 -28.14 13.23 0.10
C PRO A 180 -27.29 14.49 0.28
N VAL A 181 -25.99 14.37 0.06
CA VAL A 181 -25.05 15.50 0.10
C VAL A 181 -24.60 15.81 -1.34
N GLU A 182 -24.64 17.08 -1.71
CA GLU A 182 -24.18 17.57 -3.01
C GLU A 182 -22.89 18.38 -2.85
N ALA A 183 -21.94 18.22 -3.78
CA ALA A 183 -20.75 19.05 -3.88
C ALA A 183 -20.35 19.30 -5.34
N ARG A 184 -19.73 20.46 -5.59
CA ARG A 184 -19.09 20.81 -6.86
C ARG A 184 -17.58 20.77 -6.69
N ILE A 185 -16.93 19.74 -7.23
CA ILE A 185 -15.51 19.49 -7.00
C ILE A 185 -14.73 19.78 -8.29
N PRO A 186 -13.71 20.65 -8.27
CA PRO A 186 -12.86 20.86 -9.43
C PRO A 186 -12.06 19.59 -9.73
N VAL A 187 -12.16 19.11 -10.97
CA VAL A 187 -11.30 18.06 -11.50
C VAL A 187 -10.37 18.68 -12.56
N PRO A 188 -9.11 18.22 -12.66
CA PRO A 188 -8.17 18.71 -13.67
C PRO A 188 -8.81 18.70 -15.06
N ARG A 189 -8.73 19.85 -15.76
CA ARG A 189 -9.27 19.98 -17.12
C ARG A 189 -8.59 18.96 -18.03
N LEU A 190 -9.37 18.34 -18.91
CA LEU A 190 -8.83 17.67 -20.09
C LEU A 190 -8.07 18.74 -20.87
N VAL A 191 -6.74 18.68 -20.89
CA VAL A 191 -5.99 19.32 -21.96
C VAL A 191 -6.33 18.48 -23.20
N PRO A 192 -7.06 19.01 -24.19
CA PRO A 192 -7.28 18.28 -25.42
C PRO A 192 -5.89 17.99 -25.97
N LYS A 193 -5.50 16.71 -26.03
CA LYS A 193 -4.32 16.37 -26.82
C LYS A 193 -4.66 16.82 -28.25
N PRO A 194 -3.78 17.58 -28.94
CA PRO A 194 -3.87 17.58 -30.40
C PRO A 194 -3.96 16.12 -30.82
N ARG A 195 -4.89 15.80 -31.74
CA ARG A 195 -4.99 14.46 -32.34
C ARG A 195 -3.71 14.22 -33.14
N LEU A 196 -2.59 14.00 -32.46
CA LEU A 196 -1.56 13.14 -32.96
C LEU A 196 -2.25 11.79 -33.15
N PRO A 197 -2.09 11.12 -34.30
CA PRO A 197 -2.63 9.78 -34.49
C PRO A 197 -2.26 9.00 -33.23
N GLN A 198 -3.27 8.50 -32.51
CA GLN A 198 -3.01 7.59 -31.41
C GLN A 198 -2.20 6.46 -32.05
N ALA A 199 -0.89 6.42 -31.78
CA ALA A 199 -0.16 5.17 -31.90
C ALA A 199 -0.97 4.23 -31.01
N SER A 200 -1.73 3.35 -31.64
CA SER A 200 -2.53 2.36 -30.97
C SER A 200 -1.57 1.68 -30.01
N VAL A 201 -1.84 1.76 -28.71
CA VAL A 201 -1.09 0.97 -27.74
C VAL A 201 -1.54 -0.45 -27.98
N VAL A 202 -0.92 -1.05 -28.98
CA VAL A 202 -1.16 -2.38 -29.47
C VAL A 202 -0.67 -3.33 -28.38
N ARG A 203 -1.59 -4.10 -27.82
CA ARG A 203 -1.31 -5.11 -26.80
C ARG A 203 -1.39 -6.47 -27.46
N PHE A 204 -0.30 -7.23 -27.40
CA PHE A 204 -0.21 -8.62 -27.83
C PHE A 204 -0.01 -9.53 -26.61
N GLY A 205 -0.19 -10.85 -26.77
CA GLY A 205 -0.02 -11.82 -25.69
C GLY A 205 1.44 -11.90 -25.18
N GLN A 206 1.76 -11.13 -24.13
CA GLN A 206 3.12 -11.02 -23.58
C GLN A 206 3.70 -12.33 -23.03
N ASP A 207 2.85 -13.29 -22.66
CA ASP A 207 3.29 -14.59 -22.11
C ASP A 207 3.40 -15.70 -23.16
N ALA A 208 2.70 -15.56 -24.29
CA ALA A 208 2.65 -16.56 -25.35
C ALA A 208 3.87 -16.45 -26.26
N LEU A 209 4.26 -15.23 -26.63
CA LEU A 209 5.40 -15.00 -27.50
C LEU A 209 6.74 -15.50 -26.90
N PRO A 210 7.10 -15.21 -25.63
CA PRO A 210 8.33 -15.74 -25.02
C PRO A 210 8.30 -17.25 -24.85
N ARG A 211 7.13 -17.83 -24.58
CA ARG A 211 6.94 -19.28 -24.44
C ARG A 211 7.22 -20.00 -25.76
N ASP A 212 6.64 -19.51 -26.85
CA ASP A 212 6.85 -20.07 -28.19
C ASP A 212 8.29 -19.85 -28.67
N ALA A 213 8.90 -18.72 -28.33
CA ALA A 213 10.29 -18.44 -28.68
C ALA A 213 11.31 -19.35 -27.96
N GLN A 214 10.92 -19.98 -26.84
CA GLN A 214 11.75 -20.92 -26.08
C GLN A 214 11.58 -22.38 -26.49
N GLN A 215 10.64 -22.70 -27.38
CA GLN A 215 10.45 -24.06 -27.88
C GLN A 215 11.55 -24.43 -28.88
N ALA A 216 11.93 -25.71 -28.89
CA ALA A 216 12.95 -26.23 -29.81
C ALA A 216 12.49 -26.17 -31.28
N GLU A 217 11.19 -26.33 -31.51
CA GLU A 217 10.56 -26.18 -32.83
C GLU A 217 9.74 -24.89 -32.87
N ALA A 218 9.85 -24.15 -33.98
CA ALA A 218 9.15 -22.88 -34.13
C ALA A 218 7.65 -23.13 -34.37
N THR A 219 6.80 -22.52 -33.55
CA THR A 219 5.35 -22.56 -33.78
C THR A 219 4.99 -21.88 -35.10
N PRO A 220 3.86 -22.24 -35.74
CA PRO A 220 3.39 -21.58 -36.96
C PRO A 220 3.22 -20.05 -36.78
N SER A 221 2.73 -19.62 -35.62
CA SER A 221 2.57 -18.20 -35.28
C SER A 221 3.92 -17.48 -35.17
N LEU A 222 4.93 -18.11 -34.56
CA LEU A 222 6.28 -17.54 -34.48
C LEU A 222 6.95 -17.48 -35.86
N THR A 223 6.73 -18.49 -36.69
CA THR A 223 7.25 -18.55 -38.06
C THR A 223 6.62 -17.46 -38.94
N ALA A 224 5.30 -17.30 -38.87
CA ALA A 224 4.56 -16.24 -39.58
C ALA A 224 4.96 -14.83 -39.10
N LEU A 225 5.16 -14.65 -37.80
CA LEU A 225 5.70 -13.41 -37.23
C LEU A 225 7.08 -13.08 -37.80
N ARG A 226 8.02 -14.04 -37.80
CA ARG A 226 9.38 -13.85 -38.34
C ARG A 226 9.38 -13.51 -39.83
N GLN A 227 8.54 -14.19 -40.61
CA GLN A 227 8.41 -13.93 -42.05
C GLN A 227 7.84 -12.53 -42.33
N GLU A 228 6.80 -12.12 -41.60
CA GLU A 228 6.19 -10.79 -41.77
C GLU A 228 7.13 -9.66 -41.34
N VAL A 229 7.81 -9.81 -40.20
CA VAL A 229 8.81 -8.85 -39.73
C VAL A 229 9.99 -8.75 -40.71
N SER A 230 10.48 -9.88 -41.22
CA SER A 230 11.55 -9.93 -42.23
C SER A 230 11.14 -9.36 -43.59
N ALA A 231 9.87 -9.49 -43.98
CA ALA A 231 9.34 -8.88 -45.19
C ALA A 231 9.22 -7.35 -45.07
N ARG A 232 8.75 -6.87 -43.90
CA ARG A 232 8.44 -5.45 -43.68
C ARG A 232 9.61 -4.58 -43.22
N LEU A 233 10.66 -5.18 -42.63
CA LEU A 233 11.90 -4.48 -42.25
C LEU A 233 12.86 -4.21 -43.41
N ARG A 234 12.43 -4.38 -44.67
CA ARG A 234 13.29 -4.11 -45.85
C ARG A 234 13.33 -2.62 -46.24
N GLU A 235 12.43 -1.80 -45.70
CA GLU A 235 12.40 -0.34 -45.89
C GLU A 235 12.80 0.38 -44.60
N ILE A 236 13.40 1.57 -44.72
CA ILE A 236 13.82 2.40 -43.57
C ILE A 236 12.56 2.93 -42.88
N GLY A 237 12.01 2.14 -41.96
CA GLY A 237 10.84 2.47 -41.14
C GLY A 237 11.06 2.06 -39.69
N ASP A 238 10.21 2.58 -38.79
CA ASP A 238 10.30 2.32 -37.36
C ASP A 238 10.11 0.81 -37.06
N ALA A 239 11.23 0.12 -36.87
CA ALA A 239 11.29 -1.31 -36.61
C ALA A 239 10.43 -1.73 -35.41
N ASN A 240 10.26 -0.82 -34.45
CA ASN A 240 9.43 -1.05 -33.29
C ASN A 240 7.94 -1.12 -33.67
N GLU A 241 7.48 -0.24 -34.55
CA GLU A 241 6.10 -0.24 -35.02
C GLU A 241 5.78 -1.50 -35.84
N VAL A 242 6.69 -1.90 -36.74
CA VAL A 242 6.54 -3.14 -37.53
C VAL A 242 6.46 -4.37 -36.63
N LEU A 243 7.34 -4.47 -35.63
CA LEU A 243 7.38 -5.59 -34.71
C LEU A 243 6.11 -5.65 -33.84
N ILE A 244 5.65 -4.50 -33.34
CA ILE A 244 4.43 -4.39 -32.54
C ILE A 244 3.19 -4.77 -33.36
N GLN A 245 3.08 -4.31 -34.61
CA GLN A 245 1.94 -4.63 -35.48
C GLN A 245 1.91 -6.12 -35.86
N ALA A 246 3.06 -6.70 -36.21
CA ALA A 246 3.16 -8.11 -36.54
C ALA A 246 2.91 -8.99 -35.30
N ALA A 247 3.42 -8.61 -34.13
CA ALA A 247 3.16 -9.33 -32.87
C ALA A 247 1.66 -9.34 -32.52
N ASN A 248 0.95 -8.24 -32.75
CA ASN A 248 -0.51 -8.19 -32.52
C ASN A 248 -1.30 -9.11 -33.45
N LYS A 249 -0.88 -9.21 -34.70
CA LYS A 249 -1.54 -10.04 -35.70
C LYS A 249 -1.38 -11.53 -35.41
N HIS A 250 -0.18 -11.94 -34.99
CA HIS A 250 0.16 -13.37 -34.78
C HIS A 250 0.02 -13.82 -33.32
N TYR A 251 -0.01 -12.89 -32.38
CA TYR A 251 -0.26 -13.11 -30.95
C TYR A 251 -1.37 -12.16 -30.44
N PRO A 252 -2.58 -12.21 -31.02
CA PRO A 252 -3.67 -11.37 -30.58
C PRO A 252 -3.96 -11.65 -29.10
N LEU A 253 -4.32 -10.61 -28.35
CA LEU A 253 -4.85 -10.81 -27.01
C LEU A 253 -6.08 -11.71 -27.11
N PRO A 254 -6.19 -12.76 -26.27
CA PRO A 254 -7.44 -13.50 -26.19
C PRO A 254 -8.58 -12.51 -25.88
N PRO A 255 -9.74 -12.63 -26.55
CA PRO A 255 -10.88 -11.79 -26.25
C PRO A 255 -11.15 -11.88 -24.75
N ARG A 256 -11.23 -10.72 -24.09
CA ARG A 256 -11.60 -10.69 -22.68
C ARG A 256 -12.97 -11.38 -22.60
N PRO A 257 -13.14 -12.45 -21.81
CA PRO A 257 -14.45 -13.06 -21.67
C PRO A 257 -15.45 -11.97 -21.28
N PRO A 258 -16.68 -11.97 -21.83
CA PRO A 258 -17.70 -11.01 -21.44
C PRO A 258 -17.79 -11.05 -19.93
N ARG A 259 -17.44 -9.92 -19.30
CA ARG A 259 -17.45 -9.82 -17.85
C ARG A 259 -18.91 -9.93 -17.47
N GLN A 260 -19.30 -11.07 -16.88
CA GLN A 260 -20.63 -11.19 -16.30
C GLN A 260 -20.79 -10.02 -15.33
N PRO A 261 -21.91 -9.29 -15.38
CA PRO A 261 -22.09 -8.15 -14.52
C PRO A 261 -21.93 -8.60 -13.07
N ASP A 262 -20.97 -8.01 -12.37
CA ASP A 262 -20.63 -8.29 -10.97
C ASP A 262 -21.82 -8.06 -10.01
N GLN A 263 -22.93 -7.50 -10.51
CA GLN A 263 -24.18 -7.25 -9.80
C GLN A 263 -25.38 -7.74 -10.63
N PRO A 264 -26.43 -8.28 -9.99
CA PRO A 264 -27.67 -8.62 -10.66
C PRO A 264 -28.24 -7.41 -11.42
N GLU A 265 -28.68 -7.62 -12.65
CA GLU A 265 -29.24 -6.58 -13.54
C GLU A 265 -30.35 -5.75 -12.86
N ALA A 266 -31.16 -6.38 -12.02
CA ALA A 266 -32.20 -5.76 -11.21
C ALA A 266 -31.67 -4.61 -10.32
N LEU A 267 -30.48 -4.74 -9.74
CA LEU A 267 -29.90 -3.71 -8.86
C LEU A 267 -29.39 -2.50 -9.67
N ALA A 268 -28.75 -2.76 -10.82
CA ALA A 268 -28.32 -1.71 -11.73
C ALA A 268 -29.52 -0.91 -12.29
N ASN A 269 -30.61 -1.60 -12.63
CA ASN A 269 -31.83 -0.97 -13.12
C ASN A 269 -32.58 -0.20 -12.03
N SER A 270 -32.54 -0.68 -10.77
CA SER A 270 -33.07 0.07 -9.62
C SER A 270 -32.40 1.43 -9.44
N ALA A 271 -31.07 1.48 -9.56
CA ALA A 271 -30.33 2.74 -9.47
C ALA A 271 -30.64 3.67 -10.67
N LYS A 272 -30.72 3.15 -11.90
CA LYS A 272 -31.10 3.94 -13.09
C LYS A 272 -32.49 4.55 -12.93
N HIS A 273 -33.45 3.74 -12.48
CA HIS A 273 -34.83 4.15 -12.23
C HIS A 273 -34.89 5.24 -11.15
N MET A 274 -34.17 5.08 -10.04
CA MET A 274 -34.08 6.07 -8.97
C MET A 274 -33.61 7.45 -9.47
N TRP A 275 -32.54 7.48 -10.29
CA TRP A 275 -32.05 8.75 -10.84
C TRP A 275 -32.93 9.33 -11.95
N ALA A 276 -33.63 8.49 -12.73
CA ALA A 276 -34.62 8.95 -13.69
C ALA A 276 -35.80 9.62 -12.97
N LEU A 277 -36.30 8.98 -11.92
CA LEU A 277 -37.32 9.51 -11.01
C LEU A 277 -36.91 10.85 -10.42
N HIS A 278 -35.69 10.95 -9.87
CA HIS A 278 -35.17 12.23 -9.35
C HIS A 278 -35.24 13.33 -10.39
N ARG A 279 -34.63 13.11 -11.58
CA ARG A 279 -34.59 14.13 -12.65
C ARG A 279 -35.98 14.57 -13.11
N ALA A 280 -36.94 13.64 -13.15
CA ALA A 280 -38.31 13.95 -13.53
C ALA A 280 -39.01 14.77 -12.43
N MET A 281 -38.92 14.33 -11.18
CA MET A 281 -39.53 15.02 -10.03
C MET A 281 -38.96 16.41 -9.79
N THR A 282 -37.64 16.60 -9.92
CA THR A 282 -37.04 17.94 -9.80
C THR A 282 -37.53 18.90 -10.89
N LYS A 283 -37.96 18.39 -12.05
CA LYS A 283 -38.50 19.23 -13.13
C LYS A 283 -39.98 19.58 -12.96
N CYS A 284 -40.77 18.69 -12.38
CA CYS A 284 -42.22 18.91 -12.17
C CYS A 284 -42.58 19.36 -10.76
N GLU A 285 -41.60 19.44 -9.85
CA GLU A 285 -41.74 19.84 -8.45
C GLU A 285 -42.80 19.05 -7.66
N ALA A 286 -43.17 17.86 -8.14
CA ALA A 286 -44.21 17.04 -7.54
C ALA A 286 -43.66 16.17 -6.40
N THR A 287 -44.35 16.20 -5.25
CA THR A 287 -44.07 15.34 -4.09
C THR A 287 -45.25 14.41 -3.80
N PHE A 288 -44.98 13.19 -3.34
CA PHE A 288 -46.01 12.18 -3.13
C PHE A 288 -45.91 11.56 -1.74
N GLY A 289 -47.05 11.42 -1.07
CA GLY A 289 -47.12 10.78 0.26
C GLY A 289 -47.01 9.25 0.23
N THR A 290 -47.02 8.60 -0.95
CA THR A 290 -46.89 7.14 -1.07
C THR A 290 -46.07 6.73 -2.29
N ALA A 291 -45.40 5.57 -2.19
CA ALA A 291 -44.69 4.94 -3.32
C ALA A 291 -45.59 4.74 -4.54
N ALA A 292 -46.84 4.30 -4.29
CA ALA A 292 -47.81 4.00 -5.33
C ALA A 292 -48.20 5.27 -6.11
N ALA A 293 -48.48 6.37 -5.41
CA ALA A 293 -48.80 7.65 -6.04
C ALA A 293 -47.64 8.17 -6.90
N LEU A 294 -46.40 8.04 -6.42
CA LEU A 294 -45.23 8.37 -7.23
C LEU A 294 -45.15 7.49 -8.48
N LYS A 295 -45.24 6.16 -8.35
CA LYS A 295 -45.14 5.25 -9.50
C LYS A 295 -46.23 5.55 -10.55
N THR A 296 -47.45 5.85 -10.11
CA THR A 296 -48.55 6.25 -11.00
C THR A 296 -48.26 7.56 -11.72
N HIS A 297 -47.76 8.58 -11.01
CA HIS A 297 -47.39 9.84 -11.63
C HIS A 297 -46.21 9.69 -12.60
N ALA A 298 -45.12 9.04 -12.18
CA ALA A 298 -43.93 8.83 -12.98
C ALA A 298 -44.25 8.11 -14.31
N ARG A 299 -45.16 7.13 -14.27
CA ARG A 299 -45.65 6.46 -15.48
C ARG A 299 -46.51 7.37 -16.36
N ARG A 300 -47.44 8.13 -15.78
CA ARG A 300 -48.40 8.95 -16.55
C ARG A 300 -47.82 10.25 -17.10
N ALA A 301 -46.96 10.91 -16.34
CA ALA A 301 -46.43 12.23 -16.65
C ALA A 301 -45.04 12.19 -17.29
N HIS A 302 -44.27 11.11 -17.08
CA HIS A 302 -42.87 11.02 -17.50
C HIS A 302 -42.50 9.73 -18.22
N ASP A 303 -43.46 8.83 -18.44
CA ASP A 303 -43.28 7.52 -19.09
C ASP A 303 -42.16 6.66 -18.45
N ILE A 304 -41.94 6.84 -17.14
CA ILE A 304 -40.95 6.07 -16.39
C ILE A 304 -41.61 4.77 -15.90
N ILE A 305 -41.19 3.64 -16.46
CA ILE A 305 -41.67 2.30 -16.10
C ILE A 305 -40.63 1.62 -15.19
N ASP A 306 -41.12 0.92 -14.16
CA ASP A 306 -40.31 0.08 -13.28
C ASP A 306 -40.17 -1.30 -13.96
N GLU A 307 -38.99 -1.60 -14.53
CA GLU A 307 -38.79 -2.77 -15.39
C GLU A 307 -38.85 -4.11 -14.63
N HIS A 308 -38.80 -4.10 -13.29
CA HIS A 308 -38.80 -5.32 -12.46
C HIS A 308 -39.66 -5.16 -11.18
N PRO A 309 -41.01 -5.19 -11.28
CA PRO A 309 -41.87 -5.10 -10.11
C PRO A 309 -41.66 -6.32 -9.19
N VAL A 310 -41.44 -6.07 -7.90
CA VAL A 310 -41.47 -7.14 -6.88
C VAL A 310 -42.90 -7.67 -6.83
N VAL A 311 -43.10 -8.93 -7.24
CA VAL A 311 -44.41 -9.59 -7.21
C VAL A 311 -44.51 -10.43 -5.93
N PHE A 312 -45.57 -10.22 -5.17
CA PHE A 312 -45.85 -10.95 -3.95
C PHE A 312 -45.98 -12.45 -4.23
N ASN A 313 -44.97 -13.19 -3.80
CA ASN A 313 -45.02 -14.64 -3.66
C ASN A 313 -45.34 -15.03 -2.21
N LYS A 314 -46.44 -15.76 -2.00
CA LYS A 314 -46.89 -16.20 -0.68
C LYS A 314 -45.87 -17.10 0.03
N ALA A 315 -45.17 -17.97 -0.69
CA ALA A 315 -44.20 -18.91 -0.10
C ALA A 315 -42.93 -18.21 0.38
N GLU A 316 -42.50 -17.17 -0.34
CA GLU A 316 -41.24 -16.46 -0.07
C GLU A 316 -41.42 -15.31 0.94
N HIS A 317 -42.58 -14.64 0.91
CA HIS A 317 -42.80 -13.39 1.64
C HIS A 317 -43.65 -13.55 2.91
N ALA A 318 -44.22 -14.73 3.16
CA ALA A 318 -44.99 -15.03 4.35
C ALA A 318 -44.17 -15.81 5.38
N LEU A 319 -44.24 -15.41 6.66
CA LEU A 319 -43.62 -16.14 7.77
C LEU A 319 -44.57 -17.24 8.25
N GLY A 320 -44.14 -18.50 8.18
CA GLY A 320 -44.87 -19.63 8.73
C GLY A 320 -46.29 -19.82 8.17
N GLY A 321 -46.51 -19.43 6.90
CA GLY A 321 -47.81 -19.58 6.24
C GLY A 321 -48.91 -18.64 6.73
N LEU A 322 -48.59 -17.65 7.58
CA LEU A 322 -49.50 -16.61 8.06
C LEU A 322 -49.29 -15.30 7.29
N PRO A 323 -50.27 -14.37 7.26
CA PRO A 323 -50.12 -13.04 6.66
C PRO A 323 -49.18 -12.14 7.50
N THR A 324 -47.97 -12.61 7.74
CA THR A 324 -46.88 -11.95 8.46
C THR A 324 -45.70 -11.87 7.50
N CYS A 325 -45.09 -10.70 7.34
CA CYS A 325 -43.96 -10.57 6.42
C CYS A 325 -42.76 -11.41 6.90
N SER A 326 -42.20 -12.25 6.03
CA SER A 326 -41.01 -13.08 6.34
C SER A 326 -39.74 -12.27 6.60
N LYS A 327 -39.70 -11.00 6.18
CA LYS A 327 -38.52 -10.11 6.27
C LYS A 327 -38.58 -9.16 7.46
N CYS A 328 -39.67 -8.41 7.62
CA CYS A 328 -39.82 -7.44 8.71
C CYS A 328 -40.64 -7.94 9.89
N HIS A 329 -41.19 -9.16 9.81
CA HIS A 329 -42.03 -9.80 10.82
C HIS A 329 -43.30 -9.03 11.22
N LYS A 330 -43.66 -7.96 10.49
CA LYS A 330 -44.92 -7.23 10.68
C LYS A 330 -46.11 -8.15 10.37
N LYS A 331 -47.05 -8.26 11.32
CA LYS A 331 -48.30 -9.00 11.16
C LYS A 331 -49.32 -8.15 10.41
N PHE A 332 -50.03 -8.76 9.46
CA PHE A 332 -51.11 -8.14 8.71
C PHE A 332 -52.40 -8.93 8.95
N SER A 333 -53.52 -8.23 8.97
CA SER A 333 -54.84 -8.85 9.18
C SER A 333 -55.35 -9.60 7.94
N LYS A 334 -54.88 -9.24 6.74
CA LYS A 334 -55.32 -9.85 5.46
C LYS A 334 -54.14 -10.12 4.52
N TRP A 335 -54.26 -11.17 3.70
CA TRP A 335 -53.28 -11.49 2.65
C TRP A 335 -53.11 -10.37 1.62
N GLN A 336 -54.20 -9.68 1.27
CA GLN A 336 -54.15 -8.53 0.36
C GLN A 336 -53.30 -7.39 0.91
N THR A 337 -53.35 -7.12 2.22
CA THR A 337 -52.54 -6.06 2.84
C THR A 337 -51.05 -6.44 2.92
N LEU A 338 -50.73 -7.73 3.09
CA LEU A 338 -49.35 -8.22 2.99
C LEU A 338 -48.85 -8.16 1.53
N ALA A 339 -49.68 -8.58 0.57
CA ALA A 339 -49.34 -8.51 -0.86
C ALA A 339 -49.10 -7.06 -1.29
N GLN A 340 -49.94 -6.13 -0.84
CA GLN A 340 -49.75 -4.70 -1.05
C GLN A 340 -48.44 -4.19 -0.43
N HIS A 341 -48.13 -4.59 0.81
CA HIS A 341 -46.88 -4.25 1.48
C HIS A 341 -45.63 -4.69 0.71
N ILE A 342 -45.66 -5.87 0.07
CA ILE A 342 -44.57 -6.42 -0.73
C ILE A 342 -44.52 -5.79 -2.13
N ASN A 343 -45.64 -5.75 -2.85
CA ASN A 343 -45.74 -5.20 -4.22
C ASN A 343 -45.38 -3.70 -4.29
N GLN A 344 -45.63 -2.97 -3.20
CA GLN A 344 -45.32 -1.54 -3.11
C GLN A 344 -43.91 -1.25 -2.57
N ASN A 345 -43.09 -2.28 -2.31
CA ASN A 345 -41.78 -2.16 -1.65
C ASN A 345 -41.83 -1.37 -0.33
N SER A 346 -42.94 -1.50 0.41
CA SER A 346 -43.16 -0.83 1.71
C SER A 346 -42.51 -1.59 2.86
N CYS A 347 -41.78 -2.68 2.58
CA CYS A 347 -41.04 -3.45 3.57
C CYS A 347 -39.63 -2.87 3.80
N PRO A 348 -39.30 -2.35 5.00
CA PRO A 348 -38.01 -1.73 5.27
C PRO A 348 -36.82 -2.70 5.15
N GLN A 349 -37.06 -4.01 5.24
CA GLN A 349 -36.04 -5.06 5.17
C GLN A 349 -35.88 -5.70 3.78
N MET A 350 -36.68 -5.32 2.77
CA MET A 350 -36.54 -5.86 1.41
C MET A 350 -35.46 -5.18 0.57
N ILE A 351 -34.98 -4.02 1.00
CA ILE A 351 -33.91 -3.26 0.33
C ILE A 351 -32.55 -3.55 0.98
N VAL A 352 -32.57 -4.15 2.17
CA VAL A 352 -31.39 -4.67 2.87
C VAL A 352 -31.40 -6.19 2.69
N GLN A 353 -31.04 -6.69 1.51
CA GLN A 353 -30.51 -8.04 1.43
C GLN A 353 -29.00 -7.94 1.67
N PRO A 354 -28.46 -8.50 2.75
CA PRO A 354 -27.06 -8.90 2.76
C PRO A 354 -26.86 -9.86 1.59
N MET A 355 -25.75 -9.73 0.86
CA MET A 355 -25.38 -10.78 -0.09
C MET A 355 -25.38 -12.14 0.63
N PRO A 356 -25.82 -13.23 -0.03
CA PRO A 356 -25.59 -14.56 0.51
C PRO A 356 -24.08 -14.73 0.65
N VAL A 357 -23.63 -14.91 1.89
CA VAL A 357 -22.29 -15.42 2.17
C VAL A 357 -22.28 -16.83 1.59
N GLN A 358 -21.57 -17.04 0.49
CA GLN A 358 -21.20 -18.39 0.09
C GLN A 358 -20.33 -18.96 1.21
N GLU A 359 -20.77 -20.10 1.72
CA GLU A 359 -20.23 -20.84 2.85
C GLU A 359 -18.70 -20.94 2.78
N ALA A 360 -18.03 -20.31 3.74
CA ALA A 360 -16.64 -20.60 4.09
C ALA A 360 -16.49 -20.87 5.60
N ASP A 361 -17.59 -21.18 6.30
CA ASP A 361 -17.63 -21.51 7.73
C ASP A 361 -17.76 -23.01 7.95
N ALA A 362 -16.83 -23.78 7.38
CA ALA A 362 -16.70 -25.21 7.66
C ALA A 362 -15.31 -25.60 8.17
N HIS A 363 -14.56 -24.70 8.80
CA HIS A 363 -13.44 -25.08 9.66
C HIS A 363 -13.20 -24.02 10.73
N MET A 364 -13.64 -24.30 11.96
CA MET A 364 -13.02 -23.98 13.26
C MET A 364 -14.10 -23.90 14.34
N ASN A 365 -14.62 -25.06 14.71
CA ASN A 365 -15.22 -25.25 16.04
C ASN A 365 -14.06 -25.43 17.03
N MET A 366 -13.90 -24.52 18.00
CA MET A 366 -13.42 -24.78 19.38
C MET A 366 -13.49 -23.48 20.23
N PRO A 367 -13.70 -23.59 21.57
CA PRO A 367 -14.49 -22.64 22.34
C PRO A 367 -13.71 -21.47 22.94
N ALA A 368 -14.46 -20.40 23.20
CA ALA A 368 -14.05 -19.15 23.82
C ALA A 368 -13.65 -19.32 25.29
N THR A 369 -12.48 -18.77 25.64
CA THR A 369 -12.27 -18.15 26.95
C THR A 369 -11.47 -16.87 26.80
N ASN A 370 -11.97 -15.82 27.47
CA ASN A 370 -11.33 -14.54 27.78
C ASN A 370 -11.45 -13.40 26.74
N LEU A 371 -12.63 -12.77 26.72
CA LEU A 371 -12.82 -11.40 26.24
C LEU A 371 -13.76 -10.64 27.19
N LEU A 372 -13.26 -10.37 28.39
CA LEU A 372 -13.81 -9.34 29.28
C LEU A 372 -12.61 -8.70 30.01
N ASN A 373 -12.26 -7.46 29.61
CA ASN A 373 -11.65 -6.41 30.44
C ASN A 373 -11.06 -5.28 29.57
N ALA A 374 -11.89 -4.59 28.77
CA ALA A 374 -11.46 -3.38 28.07
C ALA A 374 -12.60 -2.38 27.88
N THR A 375 -13.18 -1.91 28.99
CA THR A 375 -14.06 -0.73 28.99
C THR A 375 -13.71 0.19 30.17
N THR A 376 -12.63 0.96 30.09
CA THR A 376 -12.54 2.25 30.80
C THR A 376 -11.49 3.18 30.16
N GLN A 377 -11.98 4.30 29.59
CA GLN A 377 -11.34 5.63 29.39
C GLN A 377 -9.96 5.67 28.69
N VAL A 378 -9.78 6.16 27.45
CA VAL A 378 -10.17 7.47 26.85
C VAL A 378 -9.90 8.67 27.76
N LEU A 379 -8.62 9.03 27.90
CA LEU A 379 -8.12 10.40 28.02
C LEU A 379 -6.59 10.37 27.82
N CYS A 380 -6.09 11.17 26.88
CA CYS A 380 -4.67 11.48 26.57
C CYS A 380 -4.09 10.92 25.24
N GLN A 381 -4.81 11.11 24.13
CA GLN A 381 -4.27 10.92 22.77
C GLN A 381 -3.90 12.27 22.13
N ARG A 382 -2.75 12.80 22.55
CA ARG A 382 -1.85 13.57 21.65
C ARG A 382 -0.41 13.02 21.65
N THR A 383 -0.16 12.02 22.49
CA THR A 383 1.12 11.33 22.67
C THR A 383 1.15 9.90 22.12
N GLU A 384 0.00 9.34 21.69
CA GLU A 384 -0.08 7.89 21.37
C GLU A 384 0.12 7.49 19.90
N VAL A 385 -0.05 8.38 18.92
CA VAL A 385 0.33 8.07 17.52
C VAL A 385 1.86 7.86 17.41
N VAL A 386 2.61 8.59 18.24
CA VAL A 386 4.05 8.36 18.45
C VAL A 386 4.29 7.04 19.19
N ARG A 387 3.44 6.63 20.14
CA ARG A 387 3.58 5.37 20.91
C ARG A 387 3.10 4.11 20.17
N ALA A 388 2.18 4.19 19.20
CA ALA A 388 1.77 3.05 18.35
C ALA A 388 2.82 2.76 17.27
N SER A 389 3.38 3.83 16.68
CA SER A 389 4.64 3.80 15.92
C SER A 389 5.76 3.19 16.77
N GLN A 390 5.91 3.64 18.02
CA GLN A 390 6.87 3.07 18.96
C GLN A 390 6.53 1.63 19.36
N LYS A 391 5.26 1.20 19.44
CA LYS A 391 4.85 -0.18 19.79
C LYS A 391 5.12 -1.17 18.66
N GLY A 392 4.90 -0.79 17.39
CA GLY A 392 5.29 -1.62 16.25
C GLY A 392 6.81 -1.73 16.12
N ILE A 393 7.53 -0.61 16.32
CA ILE A 393 8.99 -0.57 16.40
C ILE A 393 9.48 -1.36 17.64
N ASN A 394 8.85 -1.21 18.80
CA ASN A 394 9.19 -1.93 20.04
C ASN A 394 8.81 -3.41 19.98
N ALA A 395 7.82 -3.83 19.19
CA ALA A 395 7.44 -5.23 19.00
C ALA A 395 8.37 -5.95 18.00
N PHE A 396 8.87 -5.23 16.98
CA PHE A 396 9.97 -5.66 16.13
C PHE A 396 11.31 -5.68 16.89
N ILE A 397 11.53 -4.72 17.80
CA ILE A 397 12.69 -4.70 18.71
C ILE A 397 12.59 -5.78 19.78
N GLN A 398 11.40 -6.03 20.34
CA GLN A 398 11.16 -7.18 21.22
C GLN A 398 11.35 -8.51 20.47
N LEU A 399 11.19 -8.53 19.15
CA LEU A 399 11.47 -9.69 18.30
C LEU A 399 12.97 -9.91 18.10
N SER A 400 13.77 -8.84 17.99
CA SER A 400 15.22 -8.93 18.09
C SER A 400 15.69 -9.27 19.52
N ASP A 401 14.96 -8.84 20.56
CA ASP A 401 15.22 -9.19 21.97
C ASP A 401 14.70 -10.59 22.36
N ILE A 402 13.73 -11.18 21.64
CA ILE A 402 13.21 -12.53 21.94
C ILE A 402 14.24 -13.61 21.64
N SER A 403 15.23 -13.33 20.78
CA SER A 403 16.41 -14.18 20.65
C SER A 403 17.18 -14.36 21.97
N VAL A 404 16.93 -13.50 22.97
CA VAL A 404 17.60 -13.47 24.28
C VAL A 404 16.72 -14.09 25.39
N ARG A 405 15.40 -14.25 25.18
CA ARG A 405 14.44 -14.54 26.27
C ARG A 405 14.16 -16.02 26.58
N GLU A 406 14.61 -16.97 25.76
CA GLU A 406 14.25 -18.39 25.97
C GLU A 406 15.11 -19.15 27.02
N GLN A 407 16.00 -18.50 27.78
CA GLN A 407 16.94 -19.23 28.66
C GLN A 407 17.07 -18.80 30.14
N THR A 408 16.22 -17.93 30.68
CA THR A 408 16.40 -17.48 32.09
C THR A 408 15.12 -17.62 32.93
N GLN A 409 14.96 -18.79 33.56
CA GLN A 409 14.21 -18.95 34.81
C GLN A 409 15.20 -19.44 35.88
N ASN A 410 15.60 -18.55 36.81
CA ASN A 410 15.68 -18.78 38.25
C ASN A 410 16.55 -17.73 38.97
N LEU A 411 16.07 -17.38 40.19
CA LEU A 411 16.75 -16.73 41.32
C LEU A 411 16.68 -15.21 41.45
N SER A 412 16.77 -14.80 42.71
CA SER A 412 15.96 -13.80 43.38
C SER A 412 16.78 -12.94 44.35
N ALA A 413 16.20 -11.77 44.69
CA ALA A 413 16.24 -11.08 45.98
C ALA A 413 17.19 -9.87 46.19
N GLU A 414 16.55 -8.79 46.69
CA GLU A 414 16.99 -7.73 47.64
C GLU A 414 17.96 -6.62 47.18
N SER A 415 17.53 -5.35 47.06
CA SER A 415 17.33 -4.25 48.07
C SER A 415 18.56 -3.28 48.07
N GLY A 416 18.54 -1.95 48.24
CA GLY A 416 17.54 -0.89 48.35
C GLY A 416 18.24 0.52 48.32
N HIS A 417 17.48 1.55 47.92
CA HIS A 417 17.53 3.01 48.27
C HIS A 417 18.78 3.91 48.02
N SER A 418 18.69 4.84 47.05
CA SER A 418 18.49 6.32 47.26
C SER A 418 18.48 7.08 45.91
N GLN A 419 17.63 8.11 45.80
CA GLN A 419 17.02 8.66 44.58
C GLN A 419 17.69 9.92 44.02
N SER A 420 17.88 9.95 42.69
CA SER A 420 17.63 11.14 41.85
C SER A 420 17.09 10.69 40.49
N TYR A 421 16.04 11.37 40.02
CA TYR A 421 14.94 10.85 39.19
C TYR A 421 15.25 10.65 37.69
N LEU A 422 15.16 9.41 37.19
CA LEU A 422 14.59 8.98 35.88
C LEU A 422 14.33 7.44 35.93
N PRO A 423 13.09 6.91 35.72
CA PRO A 423 12.77 5.51 36.04
C PRO A 423 13.14 4.45 34.98
N LEU A 424 13.47 3.28 35.54
CA LEU A 424 14.02 2.02 35.03
C LEU A 424 13.12 1.21 34.06
N LEU A 425 13.78 0.41 33.20
CA LEU A 425 13.65 -1.06 33.25
C LEU A 425 14.90 -1.71 32.62
N TRP A 426 15.32 -2.83 33.23
CA TRP A 426 16.33 -3.83 32.81
C TRP A 426 17.76 -3.73 33.41
N ARG A 427 17.97 -4.51 34.49
CA ARG A 427 19.18 -5.26 34.94
C ARG A 427 18.78 -6.76 34.85
N ASP A 428 19.57 -7.79 34.57
CA ASP A 428 20.98 -8.12 34.24
C ASP A 428 20.87 -9.31 33.22
N LEU A 429 21.57 -9.44 32.10
CA LEU A 429 23.00 -9.69 31.79
C LEU A 429 23.59 -11.02 32.33
N SER A 430 23.48 -12.07 31.51
CA SER A 430 24.54 -13.07 31.31
C SER A 430 24.38 -13.76 29.93
N MET A 431 25.50 -14.25 29.37
CA MET A 431 25.68 -14.99 28.10
C MET A 431 26.02 -14.14 26.84
N LEU A 432 27.11 -13.37 26.91
CA LEU A 432 28.07 -13.35 25.80
C LEU A 432 29.01 -14.54 26.00
N ALA A 433 28.75 -15.62 25.28
CA ALA A 433 29.75 -16.63 24.98
C ALA A 433 29.34 -17.21 23.62
N ASP A 434 29.81 -16.59 22.55
CA ASP A 434 29.79 -17.20 21.23
C ASP A 434 31.27 -17.39 20.80
N PRO A 435 31.80 -18.63 20.83
CA PRO A 435 33.18 -18.93 20.46
C PRO A 435 33.52 -18.66 18.98
N ASP A 436 32.55 -18.30 18.13
CA ASP A 436 32.74 -18.26 16.68
C ASP A 436 33.13 -16.86 16.12
N LEU A 437 33.53 -15.92 16.98
CA LEU A 437 34.04 -14.59 16.56
C LEU A 437 35.42 -14.64 15.86
N ASN A 438 36.13 -15.77 15.90
CA ASN A 438 37.50 -15.89 15.39
C ASN A 438 37.62 -16.38 13.93
N GLU A 439 36.56 -16.89 13.29
CA GLU A 439 36.71 -17.57 11.99
C GLU A 439 36.67 -16.63 10.76
N PHE A 440 36.29 -15.35 10.89
CA PHE A 440 36.03 -14.49 9.71
C PHE A 440 36.97 -13.29 9.50
N PHE A 441 37.74 -12.84 10.49
CA PHE A 441 38.68 -11.71 10.32
C PHE A 441 40.16 -12.02 10.60
N GLY A 442 40.50 -13.25 10.98
CA GLY A 442 41.88 -13.72 11.15
C GLY A 442 42.58 -13.20 12.41
N GLU A 443 43.38 -14.06 13.04
CA GLU A 443 44.37 -13.65 14.04
C GLU A 443 45.55 -12.93 13.36
N VAL A 444 46.15 -11.97 14.07
CA VAL A 444 47.41 -11.36 13.69
C VAL A 444 48.55 -12.32 14.09
N SER A 445 49.05 -13.17 13.17
CA SER A 445 50.47 -13.54 13.12
C SER A 445 50.94 -14.31 11.87
N GLN A 446 52.12 -13.88 11.43
CA GLN A 446 53.24 -14.47 10.67
C GLN A 446 53.04 -15.50 9.53
N GLU A 447 53.52 -15.05 8.36
CA GLU A 447 54.17 -15.75 7.24
C GLU A 447 53.81 -17.22 6.97
N GLN A 448 53.24 -17.49 5.79
CA GLN A 448 53.90 -18.35 4.80
C GLN A 448 53.28 -18.19 3.40
N SER A 449 54.17 -17.99 2.44
CA SER A 449 53.91 -17.75 1.03
C SER A 449 53.45 -19.02 0.30
N LEU A 450 52.37 -18.97 -0.49
CA LEU A 450 52.24 -19.84 -1.67
C LEU A 450 51.59 -19.13 -2.87
N LYS A 451 52.24 -19.34 -4.01
CA LYS A 451 52.19 -18.56 -5.26
C LYS A 451 50.94 -18.83 -6.08
N ARG A 452 50.32 -17.74 -6.55
CA ARG A 452 49.25 -17.72 -7.56
C ARG A 452 49.87 -17.91 -8.96
N ARG A 453 49.62 -19.05 -9.62
CA ARG A 453 49.92 -19.23 -11.05
C ARG A 453 48.78 -18.64 -11.89
N ARG A 454 49.11 -17.64 -12.72
CA ARG A 454 48.33 -17.28 -13.93
C ARG A 454 48.70 -18.29 -15.03
N PRO A 455 47.75 -18.78 -15.84
CA PRO A 455 48.10 -19.37 -17.12
C PRO A 455 48.41 -18.23 -18.09
N THR A 456 49.65 -18.22 -18.58
CA THR A 456 50.10 -17.48 -19.76
C THR A 456 49.52 -18.10 -21.02
N GLU A 457 49.14 -17.23 -21.95
CA GLU A 457 48.88 -17.56 -23.34
C GLU A 457 50.15 -18.16 -23.96
N ASP A 458 50.00 -19.22 -24.76
CA ASP A 458 50.74 -19.34 -26.02
C ASP A 458 50.17 -20.41 -26.97
N SER A 459 49.71 -19.91 -28.11
CA SER A 459 50.02 -20.37 -29.47
C SER A 459 49.32 -21.58 -30.13
N LYS A 460 48.74 -21.24 -31.31
CA LYS A 460 48.77 -21.91 -32.62
C LYS A 460 47.87 -23.13 -32.89
N GLY A 461 46.85 -22.89 -33.73
CA GLY A 461 46.27 -23.88 -34.63
C GLY A 461 45.70 -23.19 -35.87
N GLN A 462 46.42 -23.28 -36.99
CA GLN A 462 45.94 -22.87 -38.32
C GLN A 462 44.88 -23.87 -38.80
N GLY A 463 43.72 -23.36 -39.20
CA GLY A 463 42.71 -24.10 -39.95
C GLY A 463 42.01 -23.18 -40.93
N LYS A 464 42.42 -23.21 -42.20
CA LYS A 464 41.76 -22.51 -43.31
C LYS A 464 40.40 -23.19 -43.57
N GLY A 465 39.32 -22.60 -43.07
CA GLY A 465 37.96 -22.89 -43.50
C GLY A 465 37.37 -21.63 -44.14
N GLN A 466 37.02 -21.71 -45.42
CA GLN A 466 36.35 -20.64 -46.16
C GLN A 466 35.02 -20.27 -45.47
N ALA A 467 34.98 -19.13 -44.79
CA ALA A 467 33.73 -18.56 -44.31
C ALA A 467 33.04 -17.86 -45.48
N GLN A 468 31.92 -18.43 -45.93
CA GLN A 468 30.92 -17.77 -46.77
C GLN A 468 30.60 -16.40 -46.17
N LYS A 469 30.84 -15.34 -46.95
CA LYS A 469 30.34 -14.00 -46.67
C LYS A 469 28.81 -14.03 -46.68
N ASN A 470 28.20 -14.27 -45.53
CA ASN A 470 26.80 -13.98 -45.32
C ASN A 470 26.61 -12.46 -45.43
N LYS A 471 25.71 -12.05 -46.32
CA LYS A 471 25.19 -10.69 -46.40
C LYS A 471 24.33 -10.43 -45.16
N GLU A 472 24.95 -10.18 -44.00
CA GLU A 472 24.26 -9.72 -42.80
C GLU A 472 23.86 -8.25 -43.00
N GLY A 473 22.55 -8.02 -43.08
CA GLY A 473 21.95 -6.78 -43.56
C GLY A 473 21.94 -5.66 -42.52
N LYS A 474 21.76 -4.42 -43.00
CA LYS A 474 21.56 -3.16 -42.21
C LYS A 474 20.73 -3.30 -40.92
N ASN A 475 19.81 -4.26 -40.83
CA ASN A 475 19.02 -4.54 -39.64
C ASN A 475 19.85 -5.09 -38.46
N ASP A 476 20.90 -5.87 -38.71
CA ASP A 476 21.83 -6.30 -37.67
C ASP A 476 22.65 -5.13 -37.12
N GLU A 477 23.01 -4.17 -37.98
CA GLU A 477 23.73 -2.95 -37.57
C GLU A 477 22.85 -2.04 -36.70
N LEU A 478 21.56 -1.89 -37.04
CA LEU A 478 20.60 -1.13 -36.23
C LEU A 478 20.37 -1.78 -34.86
N VAL A 479 20.13 -3.09 -34.81
CA VAL A 479 19.93 -3.82 -33.54
C VAL A 479 21.20 -3.76 -32.68
N THR A 480 22.37 -3.91 -33.30
CA THR A 480 23.67 -3.76 -32.64
C THR A 480 23.83 -2.34 -32.07
N THR A 481 23.42 -1.31 -32.82
CA THR A 481 23.48 0.09 -32.39
C THR A 481 22.52 0.40 -31.25
N LEU A 482 21.28 -0.09 -31.31
CA LEU A 482 20.30 0.03 -30.23
C LEU A 482 20.77 -0.70 -28.96
N ALA A 483 21.35 -1.89 -29.10
CA ALA A 483 21.92 -2.62 -27.97
C ALA A 483 23.10 -1.86 -27.34
N ARG A 484 23.98 -1.25 -28.15
CA ARG A 484 25.04 -0.36 -27.66
C ARG A 484 24.47 0.88 -26.93
N LEU A 485 23.41 1.49 -27.46
CA LEU A 485 22.74 2.63 -26.83
C LEU A 485 22.10 2.24 -25.49
N ALA A 486 21.41 1.09 -25.43
CA ALA A 486 20.81 0.58 -24.19
C ALA A 486 21.87 0.30 -23.12
N LEU A 487 23.04 -0.22 -23.52
CA LEU A 487 24.16 -0.41 -22.61
C LEU A 487 24.71 0.92 -22.07
N ARG A 488 24.80 1.96 -22.91
CA ARG A 488 25.18 3.31 -22.47
C ARG A 488 24.14 3.90 -21.52
N GLN A 489 22.85 3.75 -21.82
CA GLN A 489 21.77 4.22 -20.93
C GLN A 489 21.79 3.52 -19.57
N GLU A 490 22.06 2.21 -19.54
CA GLU A 490 22.26 1.49 -18.28
C GLU A 490 23.45 2.05 -17.49
N GLU A 491 24.56 2.41 -18.14
CA GLU A 491 25.71 3.04 -17.49
C GLU A 491 25.35 4.39 -16.87
N GLU A 492 24.66 5.26 -17.60
CA GLU A 492 24.18 6.55 -17.08
C GLU A 492 23.24 6.35 -15.87
N LEU A 493 22.35 5.36 -15.93
CA LEU A 493 21.48 5.02 -14.80
C LEU A 493 22.27 4.50 -13.58
N GLN A 494 23.39 3.79 -13.79
CA GLN A 494 24.25 3.36 -12.68
C GLN A 494 25.00 4.53 -12.07
N VAL A 495 25.42 5.53 -12.86
CA VAL A 495 26.01 6.79 -12.35
C VAL A 495 24.99 7.52 -11.48
N LEU A 496 23.76 7.71 -11.96
CA LEU A 496 22.71 8.39 -11.21
C LEU A 496 22.31 7.66 -9.91
N LYS A 497 22.45 6.33 -9.86
CA LYS A 497 22.21 5.53 -8.64
C LYS A 497 23.24 5.80 -7.55
N GLN A 498 24.44 6.26 -7.90
CA GLN A 498 25.47 6.54 -6.91
C GLN A 498 25.10 7.69 -5.97
N ASP A 499 24.16 8.54 -6.36
CA ASP A 499 23.72 9.72 -5.59
C ASP A 499 22.57 9.43 -4.61
N HIS A 500 21.98 8.24 -4.68
CA HIS A 500 20.77 7.95 -3.88
C HIS A 500 20.62 6.49 -3.43
N SER A 501 21.55 5.60 -3.80
CA SER A 501 21.46 4.17 -3.49
C SER A 501 22.73 3.66 -2.80
N PHE A 502 22.54 2.92 -1.71
CA PHE A 502 23.56 2.16 -1.02
C PHE A 502 23.31 0.66 -1.17
N MET A 503 24.40 -0.10 -1.27
CA MET A 503 24.39 -1.54 -1.14
C MET A 503 24.90 -1.91 0.25
N MET A 504 24.01 -2.43 1.07
CA MET A 504 24.30 -2.89 2.43
C MET A 504 24.57 -4.38 2.45
N PHE A 505 25.47 -4.80 3.34
CA PHE A 505 25.83 -6.18 3.62
C PHE A 505 25.67 -6.41 5.11
N MET A 506 24.76 -7.31 5.49
CA MET A 506 24.42 -7.58 6.88
C MET A 506 24.76 -9.03 7.21
N LYS A 507 25.42 -9.25 8.34
CA LYS A 507 25.61 -10.61 8.87
C LYS A 507 24.25 -11.22 9.24
N PRO A 508 24.08 -12.53 9.04
CA PRO A 508 22.84 -13.19 9.42
C PRO A 508 22.68 -13.14 10.94
N GLY A 509 21.46 -12.80 11.38
CA GLY A 509 21.05 -12.85 12.77
C GLY A 509 19.74 -13.61 12.92
N LYS A 510 19.42 -14.04 14.13
CA LYS A 510 18.19 -14.81 14.44
C LYS A 510 16.89 -14.02 14.21
N THR A 511 16.98 -12.70 14.02
CA THR A 511 15.84 -11.77 13.92
C THR A 511 14.91 -12.05 12.74
N ALA A 512 15.44 -12.42 11.56
CA ALA A 512 14.60 -12.68 10.38
C ALA A 512 13.75 -13.96 10.54
N THR A 513 14.32 -14.98 11.18
CA THR A 513 13.65 -16.25 11.49
C THR A 513 12.58 -16.05 12.56
N LEU A 514 12.88 -15.27 13.60
CA LEU A 514 11.93 -14.87 14.64
C LEU A 514 10.78 -14.01 14.09
N PHE A 515 11.07 -13.11 13.15
CA PHE A 515 10.06 -12.33 12.43
C PHE A 515 9.08 -13.22 11.66
N LYS A 516 9.60 -14.17 10.86
CA LYS A 516 8.78 -15.14 10.12
C LYS A 516 7.94 -16.02 11.05
N LYS A 517 8.55 -16.50 12.15
CA LYS A 517 7.86 -17.33 13.17
C LYS A 517 6.70 -16.55 13.80
N LYS A 518 6.91 -15.30 14.23
CA LYS A 518 5.82 -14.46 14.75
C LYS A 518 4.78 -14.06 13.72
N GLN A 519 5.17 -13.86 12.46
CA GLN A 519 4.22 -13.59 11.38
C GLN A 519 3.34 -14.82 11.09
N ALA A 520 3.89 -16.03 11.22
CA ALA A 520 3.13 -17.27 11.12
C ALA A 520 2.20 -17.49 12.33
N GLU A 521 2.67 -17.19 13.54
CA GLU A 521 1.90 -17.28 14.79
C GLU A 521 0.83 -16.19 14.94
N SER A 522 0.98 -15.06 14.25
CA SER A 522 0.04 -13.94 14.26
C SER A 522 -0.10 -13.33 12.86
N PRO A 523 -0.96 -13.90 11.99
CA PRO A 523 -1.11 -13.47 10.60
C PRO A 523 -1.60 -12.01 10.43
N THR A 524 -2.21 -11.44 11.47
CA THR A 524 -2.65 -10.04 11.55
C THR A 524 -1.54 -9.08 12.01
N TRP A 525 -0.38 -9.61 12.43
CA TRP A 525 0.77 -8.83 12.85
C TRP A 525 1.44 -8.16 11.63
N GLY A 526 1.49 -6.84 11.65
CA GLY A 526 2.06 -6.03 10.58
C GLY A 526 2.65 -4.73 11.13
N THR A 527 3.39 -4.02 10.28
CA THR A 527 4.18 -2.82 10.61
C THR A 527 3.37 -1.56 10.96
N GLY A 528 2.12 -1.69 11.39
CA GLY A 528 1.28 -0.56 11.80
C GLY A 528 1.13 0.50 10.71
N PHE A 529 0.74 0.10 9.49
CA PHE A 529 0.51 0.96 8.32
C PHE A 529 1.73 1.70 7.76
N GLN A 530 2.91 1.55 8.36
CA GLN A 530 4.16 2.05 7.79
C GLN A 530 4.71 1.06 6.76
N PRO A 531 5.25 1.53 5.62
CA PRO A 531 5.91 0.65 4.66
C PRO A 531 7.02 -0.17 5.32
N ALA A 532 7.09 -1.47 5.02
CA ALA A 532 8.05 -2.37 5.66
C ALA A 532 9.51 -1.89 5.52
N HIS A 533 9.86 -1.30 4.37
CA HIS A 533 11.20 -0.76 4.16
C HIS A 533 11.58 0.35 5.15
N GLN A 534 10.61 1.20 5.51
CA GLN A 534 10.81 2.30 6.43
C GLN A 534 10.97 1.78 7.87
N VAL A 535 10.16 0.79 8.26
CA VAL A 535 10.26 0.17 9.59
C VAL A 535 11.58 -0.56 9.77
N LEU A 536 12.05 -1.28 8.75
CA LEU A 536 13.34 -1.97 8.78
C LEU A 536 14.50 -0.97 8.94
N ALA A 537 14.48 0.14 8.22
CA ALA A 537 15.50 1.19 8.35
C ALA A 537 15.50 1.81 9.77
N LEU A 538 14.31 2.12 10.32
CA LEU A 538 14.18 2.65 11.67
C LEU A 538 14.69 1.67 12.73
N ALA A 539 14.38 0.38 12.57
CA ALA A 539 14.86 -0.66 13.46
C ALA A 539 16.39 -0.77 13.44
N LEU A 540 16.99 -0.74 12.25
CA LEU A 540 18.44 -0.80 12.07
C LEU A 540 19.16 0.34 12.82
N PHE A 541 18.76 1.59 12.58
CA PHE A 541 19.43 2.74 13.22
C PHE A 541 19.23 2.78 14.73
N ARG A 542 18.05 2.36 15.21
CA ARG A 542 17.78 2.28 16.65
C ARG A 542 18.57 1.15 17.33
N GLU A 543 18.68 0.00 16.68
CA GLU A 543 19.45 -1.13 17.19
C GLU A 543 20.93 -0.74 17.33
N LEU A 544 21.48 -0.06 16.32
CA LEU A 544 22.84 0.45 16.37
C LEU A 544 23.04 1.47 17.51
N ALA A 545 22.12 2.42 17.68
CA ALA A 545 22.16 3.37 18.79
C ALA A 545 22.09 2.68 20.16
N SER A 546 21.23 1.66 20.30
CA SER A 546 21.08 0.88 21.53
C SER A 546 22.37 0.15 21.92
N ARG A 547 23.01 -0.54 20.96
CA ARG A 547 24.28 -1.23 21.20
C ARG A 547 25.40 -0.27 21.57
N LEU A 548 25.45 0.90 20.91
CA LEU A 548 26.40 1.95 21.23
C LEU A 548 26.24 2.48 22.66
N GLU A 549 25.01 2.65 23.13
CA GLU A 549 24.73 3.08 24.51
C GLU A 549 25.08 2.02 25.55
N LEU A 550 24.79 0.75 25.26
CA LEU A 550 25.13 -0.37 26.15
C LEU A 550 26.64 -0.55 26.28
N LEU A 551 27.40 -0.36 25.19
CA LEU A 551 28.85 -0.45 25.21
C LEU A 551 29.48 0.56 26.18
N GLY A 552 28.93 1.77 26.27
CA GLY A 552 29.41 2.78 27.22
C GLY A 552 29.19 2.42 28.70
N LYS A 553 28.35 1.41 28.99
CA LYS A 553 28.04 0.92 30.34
C LYS A 553 28.77 -0.37 30.70
N ASP A 554 29.29 -1.09 29.70
CA ASP A 554 29.90 -2.42 29.85
C ASP A 554 31.39 -2.37 29.52
N GLN A 555 32.22 -2.25 30.56
CA GLN A 555 33.68 -2.12 30.40
C GLN A 555 34.34 -3.36 29.78
N ALA A 556 33.78 -4.56 29.96
CA ALA A 556 34.33 -5.78 29.39
C ALA A 556 34.16 -5.79 27.87
N LYS A 557 32.97 -5.44 27.39
CA LYS A 557 32.70 -5.28 25.95
C LYS A 557 33.45 -4.10 25.35
N LEU A 558 33.61 -3.01 26.10
CA LEU A 558 34.42 -1.89 25.65
C LEU A 558 35.87 -2.33 25.40
N LYS A 559 36.45 -3.10 26.34
CA LYS A 559 37.78 -3.67 26.16
C LYS A 559 37.85 -4.55 24.92
N GLU A 560 36.87 -5.43 24.70
CA GLU A 560 36.80 -6.28 23.50
C GLU A 560 36.77 -5.46 22.20
N VAL A 561 35.95 -4.39 22.14
CA VAL A 561 35.86 -3.50 20.97
C VAL A 561 37.17 -2.75 20.71
N VAL A 562 37.88 -2.37 21.78
CA VAL A 562 39.21 -1.74 21.70
C VAL A 562 40.26 -2.76 21.25
N ASP A 563 40.23 -3.98 21.80
CA ASP A 563 41.14 -5.08 21.45
C ASP A 563 40.94 -5.52 19.99
N MET A 564 39.70 -5.50 19.49
CA MET A 564 39.36 -5.69 18.07
C MET A 564 39.77 -4.51 17.18
N GLY A 565 40.25 -3.41 17.75
CA GLY A 565 40.72 -2.23 17.02
C GLY A 565 39.61 -1.40 16.38
N TRP A 566 38.37 -1.50 16.84
CA TRP A 566 37.23 -0.75 16.28
C TRP A 566 37.09 0.64 16.87
N ALA A 567 37.51 0.83 18.12
CA ALA A 567 37.49 2.11 18.81
C ALA A 567 38.77 2.32 19.62
N THR A 568 39.07 3.56 19.97
CA THR A 568 40.11 3.90 20.96
C THR A 568 39.56 3.71 22.38
N PRO A 569 40.43 3.64 23.41
CA PRO A 569 40.00 3.61 24.81
C PRO A 569 39.08 4.78 25.20
N GLU A 570 39.23 5.94 24.54
CA GLU A 570 38.41 7.14 24.71
C GLU A 570 37.08 7.08 23.93
N LEU A 571 36.70 5.92 23.39
CA LEU A 571 35.47 5.71 22.62
C LEU A 571 35.40 6.58 21.34
N ALA A 572 36.54 6.75 20.68
CA ALA A 572 36.62 7.30 19.33
C ALA A 572 36.64 6.17 18.29
N TRP A 573 35.66 6.17 17.39
CA TRP A 573 35.40 5.12 16.42
C TRP A 573 36.26 5.28 15.18
N LYS A 574 37.06 4.25 14.90
CA LYS A 574 37.99 4.23 13.77
C LYS A 574 37.28 3.93 12.46
N PHE A 575 37.96 4.20 11.35
CA PHE A 575 37.52 3.84 10.01
C PHE A 575 38.36 2.68 9.47
N GLN A 576 37.77 1.90 8.57
CA GLN A 576 38.45 0.79 7.90
C GLN A 576 38.44 0.97 6.38
N ALA A 577 39.57 0.70 5.74
CA ALA A 577 39.68 0.64 4.30
C ALA A 577 40.04 -0.78 3.85
N TRP A 578 39.45 -1.22 2.75
CA TRP A 578 39.82 -2.49 2.14
C TRP A 578 41.17 -2.36 1.45
N ASN A 579 42.14 -3.19 1.86
CA ASN A 579 43.42 -3.31 1.19
C ASN A 579 43.31 -4.40 0.10
N PRO A 580 43.25 -4.06 -1.20
CA PRO A 580 43.03 -5.04 -2.26
C PRO A 580 44.22 -5.98 -2.49
N GLN A 581 45.43 -5.59 -2.10
CA GLN A 581 46.64 -6.41 -2.22
C GLN A 581 46.66 -7.53 -1.17
N LEU A 582 46.38 -7.17 0.08
CA LEU A 582 46.39 -8.10 1.21
C LEU A 582 45.03 -8.79 1.43
N ARG A 583 43.97 -8.27 0.80
CA ARG A 583 42.58 -8.73 0.95
C ARG A 583 42.09 -8.75 2.39
N ILE A 584 42.47 -7.72 3.15
CA ILE A 584 42.05 -7.51 4.54
C ILE A 584 41.55 -6.09 4.72
N LEU A 585 40.69 -5.88 5.72
CA LEU A 585 40.33 -4.54 6.19
C LEU A 585 41.45 -4.05 7.09
N GLN A 586 41.96 -2.85 6.82
CA GLN A 586 42.97 -2.20 7.65
C GLN A 586 42.42 -0.88 8.17
N GLU A 587 42.95 -0.42 9.30
CA GLU A 587 42.64 0.90 9.84
C GLU A 587 42.97 1.99 8.80
N ASP A 588 41.97 2.82 8.49
CA ASP A 588 42.12 4.01 7.67
C ASP A 588 42.66 5.14 8.55
N LYS A 589 43.96 5.40 8.41
CA LYS A 589 44.68 6.41 9.20
C LYS A 589 44.48 7.83 8.67
N ASP A 590 43.94 7.98 7.46
CA ASP A 590 43.74 9.28 6.82
C ASP A 590 42.46 9.96 7.35
N ARG A 591 41.52 9.16 7.86
CA ARG A 591 40.26 9.65 8.44
C ARG A 591 40.33 9.75 9.96
N LYS A 592 40.04 10.94 10.48
CA LYS A 592 39.93 11.17 11.92
C LYS A 592 38.81 10.30 12.52
N PRO A 593 39.06 9.55 13.61
CA PRO A 593 38.03 8.79 14.31
C PRO A 593 36.85 9.66 14.75
N LEU A 594 35.63 9.11 14.69
CA LEU A 594 34.42 9.80 15.14
C LEU A 594 34.21 9.60 16.64
N THR A 595 33.92 10.68 17.36
CA THR A 595 33.52 10.54 18.76
C THR A 595 32.16 9.85 18.87
N THR A 596 31.91 9.19 19.99
CA THR A 596 30.58 8.60 20.27
C THR A 596 29.45 9.63 20.20
N ALA A 597 29.71 10.88 20.58
CA ALA A 597 28.73 11.97 20.45
C ALA A 597 28.37 12.27 18.98
N GLU A 598 29.36 12.32 18.10
CA GLU A 598 29.14 12.55 16.66
C GLU A 598 28.42 11.39 15.98
N VAL A 599 28.70 10.16 16.40
CA VAL A 599 27.98 8.98 15.91
C VAL A 599 26.54 9.04 16.37
N LYS A 600 26.27 9.29 17.66
CA LYS A 600 24.91 9.43 18.20
C LYS A 600 24.12 10.51 17.45
N HIS A 601 24.74 11.67 17.20
CA HIS A 601 24.14 12.74 16.42
C HIS A 601 23.74 12.28 15.01
N SER A 602 24.64 11.57 14.32
CA SER A 602 24.35 11.04 12.98
C SER A 602 23.21 10.01 13.01
N LEU A 603 23.18 9.12 14.01
CA LEU A 603 22.11 8.12 14.16
C LEU A 603 20.75 8.76 14.48
N GLU A 604 20.72 9.79 15.33
CA GLU A 604 19.51 10.56 15.63
C GLU A 604 18.94 11.22 14.37
N LYS A 605 19.81 11.81 13.54
CA LYS A 605 19.44 12.46 12.28
C LYS A 605 18.93 11.44 11.25
N LEU A 606 19.62 10.31 11.09
CA LEU A 606 19.18 9.21 10.22
C LEU A 606 17.83 8.64 10.66
N TYR A 607 17.65 8.45 11.97
CA TYR A 607 16.39 7.96 12.54
C TYR A 607 15.24 8.96 12.34
N ALA A 608 15.49 10.25 12.56
CA ALA A 608 14.51 11.31 12.31
C ALA A 608 14.12 11.39 10.83
N ALA A 609 15.11 11.36 9.92
CA ALA A 609 14.86 11.39 8.49
C ALA A 609 14.05 10.16 8.05
N ALA A 610 14.42 8.95 8.50
CA ALA A 610 13.70 7.72 8.22
C ALA A 610 12.24 7.74 8.69
N LYS A 611 11.87 8.52 9.71
CA LYS A 611 10.45 8.71 10.12
C LYS A 611 9.62 9.50 9.12
N THR A 612 10.23 10.31 8.26
CA THR A 612 9.55 11.21 7.32
C THR A 612 9.30 10.60 5.93
N GLY A 613 9.59 9.30 5.74
CA GLY A 613 9.35 8.61 4.47
C GLY A 613 10.44 8.83 3.40
N VAL A 614 11.65 9.22 3.80
CA VAL A 614 12.80 9.41 2.87
C VAL A 614 13.36 8.10 2.33
N VAL A 615 13.14 6.98 3.02
CA VAL A 615 13.61 5.65 2.59
C VAL A 615 12.68 5.17 1.50
N THR A 616 13.14 5.16 0.25
CA THR A 616 12.32 4.72 -0.90
C THR A 616 12.45 3.22 -1.15
N ARG A 617 13.54 2.59 -0.68
CA ARG A 617 13.76 1.15 -0.76
C ARG A 617 14.61 0.65 0.39
N PHE A 618 14.22 -0.48 0.95
CA PHE A 618 15.03 -1.31 1.84
C PHE A 618 14.62 -2.75 1.56
N SER A 619 15.41 -3.48 0.78
CA SER A 619 15.02 -4.82 0.29
C SER A 619 16.23 -5.73 0.10
N CYS A 620 16.11 -6.99 0.50
CA CYS A 620 17.17 -7.98 0.25
C CYS A 620 17.29 -8.28 -1.25
N THR A 621 18.52 -8.51 -1.72
CA THR A 621 18.81 -8.88 -3.12
C THR A 621 18.40 -10.31 -3.45
N ARG A 622 18.27 -11.17 -2.43
CA ARG A 622 17.87 -12.58 -2.56
C ARG A 622 16.57 -12.86 -1.82
N LYS A 623 15.85 -13.91 -2.24
CA LYS A 623 14.64 -14.38 -1.54
C LYS A 623 15.02 -15.01 -0.20
N LEU A 624 14.12 -14.90 0.78
CA LEU A 624 14.33 -15.41 2.14
C LEU A 624 14.11 -16.94 2.19
N THR A 625 15.21 -17.70 2.26
CA THR A 625 15.25 -19.17 2.40
C THR A 625 15.18 -19.60 3.87
N GLU A 626 14.97 -20.90 4.13
CA GLU A 626 14.87 -21.46 5.49
C GLU A 626 16.20 -21.38 6.25
N THR A 627 17.34 -21.56 5.56
CA THR A 627 18.68 -21.31 6.10
C THR A 627 19.26 -20.05 5.47
N MET A 628 19.73 -19.13 6.31
CA MET A 628 20.42 -17.89 5.91
C MET A 628 21.76 -17.84 6.67
N GLU A 629 22.68 -18.74 6.36
CA GLU A 629 23.99 -18.84 7.02
C GLU A 629 25.00 -17.82 6.49
N ASN A 630 24.79 -17.33 5.26
CA ASN A 630 25.71 -16.40 4.60
C ASN A 630 25.26 -14.94 4.75
N GLN A 631 26.22 -14.00 4.70
CA GLN A 631 25.96 -12.55 4.67
C GLN A 631 24.91 -12.18 3.62
N ALA A 632 23.93 -11.35 3.98
CA ALA A 632 22.83 -10.93 3.13
C ALA A 632 23.06 -9.52 2.57
N SER A 633 22.84 -9.33 1.27
CA SER A 633 22.91 -8.01 0.64
C SER A 633 21.53 -7.36 0.57
N PHE A 634 21.48 -6.06 0.81
CA PHE A 634 20.27 -5.24 0.75
C PHE A 634 20.51 -4.01 -0.13
N TYR A 635 19.49 -3.66 -0.91
CA TYR A 635 19.37 -2.34 -1.50
C TYR A 635 18.79 -1.39 -0.47
N PHE A 636 19.42 -0.24 -0.30
CA PHE A 636 18.95 0.85 0.54
C PHE A 636 18.96 2.15 -0.25
N ASP A 637 17.78 2.62 -0.65
CA ASP A 637 17.63 3.82 -1.47
C ASP A 637 16.99 4.94 -0.65
N LEU A 638 17.57 6.14 -0.77
CA LEU A 638 17.10 7.37 -0.15
C LEU A 638 16.52 8.31 -1.21
N SER A 639 15.54 9.12 -0.83
CA SER A 639 15.03 10.21 -1.67
C SER A 639 16.08 11.32 -1.80
N GLY A 640 16.44 11.71 -3.01
CA GLY A 640 17.29 12.90 -3.26
C GLY A 640 16.59 14.26 -3.00
N ARG A 641 15.62 14.32 -2.07
CA ARG A 641 14.82 15.52 -1.77
C ARG A 641 14.58 15.67 -0.27
N GLY A 642 14.52 16.91 0.19
CA GLY A 642 14.19 17.26 1.58
C GLY A 642 15.17 16.62 2.56
N ALA A 643 14.64 16.04 3.65
CA ALA A 643 15.42 15.35 4.69
C ALA A 643 16.26 14.16 4.17
N GLY A 644 16.04 13.70 2.94
CA GLY A 644 16.86 12.65 2.36
C GLY A 644 18.27 13.11 1.95
N ILE A 645 18.46 14.42 1.70
CA ILE A 645 19.79 14.99 1.44
C ILE A 645 20.63 14.96 2.73
N GLU A 646 20.07 15.43 3.84
CA GLU A 646 20.73 15.35 5.15
C GLU A 646 21.00 13.89 5.55
N ALA A 647 20.05 12.98 5.30
CA ALA A 647 20.24 11.55 5.56
C ALA A 647 21.39 10.97 4.73
N TRP A 648 21.55 11.41 3.48
CA TRP A 648 22.66 11.00 2.63
C TRP A 648 24.01 11.43 3.23
N GLU A 649 24.15 12.69 3.65
CA GLU A 649 25.37 13.22 4.27
C GLU A 649 25.75 12.44 5.54
N HIS A 650 24.78 12.08 6.37
CA HIS A 650 25.04 11.26 7.56
C HIS A 650 25.41 9.80 7.22
N MET A 651 24.84 9.21 6.17
CA MET A 651 25.28 7.91 5.67
C MET A 651 26.69 7.97 5.10
N GLU A 652 27.08 9.04 4.40
CA GLU A 652 28.46 9.22 3.94
C GLU A 652 29.42 9.39 5.11
N LYS A 653 29.04 10.17 6.13
CA LYS A 653 29.87 10.36 7.34
C LYS A 653 30.18 9.04 8.05
N LEU A 654 29.20 8.13 8.12
CA LEU A 654 29.34 6.82 8.75
C LEU A 654 29.95 5.75 7.81
N GLU A 655 30.15 6.06 6.52
CA GLU A 655 30.69 5.11 5.55
C GLU A 655 32.04 4.57 6.04
N ALA A 656 32.14 3.24 6.12
CA ALA A 656 33.31 2.50 6.60
C ALA A 656 33.72 2.75 8.07
N CYS A 657 32.85 3.36 8.89
CA CYS A 657 33.07 3.50 10.33
C CYS A 657 32.91 2.15 11.03
N CYS A 658 33.83 1.81 11.93
CA CYS A 658 33.80 0.55 12.68
C CYS A 658 32.59 0.43 13.60
N VAL A 659 31.90 1.53 13.93
CA VAL A 659 30.68 1.47 14.76
C VAL A 659 29.59 0.60 14.14
N LEU A 660 29.54 0.50 12.81
CA LEU A 660 28.57 -0.32 12.09
C LEU A 660 28.76 -1.83 12.37
N GLN A 661 29.95 -2.24 12.81
CA GLN A 661 30.25 -3.63 13.18
C GLN A 661 29.46 -4.08 14.40
N LEU A 662 29.02 -3.15 15.26
CA LEU A 662 28.17 -3.47 16.41
C LEU A 662 26.89 -4.19 15.98
N VAL A 663 26.38 -3.93 14.77
CA VAL A 663 25.19 -4.61 14.20
C VAL A 663 25.55 -5.51 13.01
N GLY A 664 26.83 -5.79 12.79
CA GLY A 664 27.31 -6.59 11.66
C GLY A 664 26.97 -5.98 10.31
N LEU A 665 26.88 -4.65 10.22
CA LEU A 665 26.58 -3.91 9.00
C LEU A 665 27.87 -3.39 8.35
N ALA A 666 27.97 -3.62 7.05
CA ALA A 666 28.88 -2.87 6.18
C ALA A 666 28.07 -2.36 4.99
N TYR A 667 28.44 -1.24 4.39
CA TYR A 667 27.82 -0.78 3.16
C TYR A 667 28.79 0.01 2.32
N LYS A 668 28.39 0.18 1.06
CA LYS A 668 29.05 1.05 0.09
C LYS A 668 27.98 1.70 -0.79
N ARG A 669 28.34 2.77 -1.48
CA ARG A 669 27.49 3.33 -2.54
C ARG A 669 27.23 2.30 -3.64
N ALA A 670 26.10 2.44 -4.33
CA ALA A 670 25.81 1.63 -5.50
C ALA A 670 26.99 1.70 -6.49
N GLY A 671 27.46 0.54 -6.93
CA GLY A 671 28.61 0.45 -7.82
C GLY A 671 28.21 0.63 -9.28
N LEU A 672 29.17 1.01 -10.12
CA LEU A 672 29.00 1.14 -11.57
C LEU A 672 28.90 -0.21 -12.32
N ARG A 673 28.75 -1.32 -11.59
CA ARG A 673 28.73 -2.65 -12.22
C ARG A 673 27.39 -2.86 -12.91
N ARG A 674 27.44 -3.11 -14.22
CA ARG A 674 26.27 -3.44 -15.04
C ARG A 674 25.50 -4.63 -14.45
N GLY A 675 24.17 -4.58 -14.54
CA GLY A 675 23.30 -5.71 -14.19
C GLY A 675 23.55 -6.94 -15.08
N LEU A 676 23.09 -8.11 -14.63
CA LEU A 676 23.31 -9.39 -15.33
C LEU A 676 22.79 -9.38 -16.77
N LEU A 677 21.62 -8.77 -17.03
CA LEU A 677 21.08 -8.65 -18.38
C LEU A 677 21.94 -7.76 -19.28
N ALA A 678 22.48 -6.66 -18.75
CA ALA A 678 23.39 -5.78 -19.49
C ALA A 678 24.77 -6.42 -19.71
N GLN A 679 25.24 -7.28 -18.80
CA GLN A 679 26.43 -8.10 -19.03
C GLN A 679 26.17 -9.12 -20.15
N LYS A 680 25.05 -9.85 -20.10
CA LYS A 680 24.65 -10.79 -21.15
C LYS A 680 24.50 -10.11 -22.51
N LEU A 681 23.88 -8.93 -22.56
CA LEU A 681 23.76 -8.15 -23.80
C LEU A 681 25.12 -7.71 -24.34
N ARG A 682 26.07 -7.35 -23.46
CA ARG A 682 27.45 -7.03 -23.86
C ARG A 682 28.19 -8.26 -24.40
N GLU A 683 28.02 -9.42 -23.77
CA GLU A 683 28.61 -10.68 -24.23
C GLU A 683 28.08 -11.05 -25.63
N LEU A 684 26.77 -10.95 -25.84
CA LEU A 684 26.14 -11.18 -27.14
C LEU A 684 26.65 -10.21 -28.23
N LEU A 685 27.00 -8.97 -27.86
CA LEU A 685 27.62 -8.01 -28.78
C LEU A 685 29.11 -8.26 -29.05
N GLY A 686 29.81 -8.95 -28.14
CA GLY A 686 31.24 -9.26 -28.26
C GLY A 686 31.54 -10.61 -28.91
N GLN A 687 30.53 -11.46 -29.10
CA GLN A 687 30.62 -12.77 -29.77
C GLN A 687 30.34 -12.69 -31.29
N ARG A 688 30.22 -11.49 -31.85
CA ARG A 688 30.04 -11.25 -33.30
C ARG A 688 31.32 -10.77 -33.96
#